data_AF-A0A9W7GI33-F1
#
_entry.id   AF-A0A9W7GI33-F1
#
_cell.length_a   1.000
_cell.length_b   1.000
_cell.length_c   1.000
_cell.angle_alpha   90.00
_cell.angle_beta   90.00
_cell.angle_gamma   90.00
#
_symmetry.space_group_name_H-M   'P 1'
#
loop_
_entity.id
_entity.type
_entity.pdbx_description
1 polymer ?
#
loop_
_entity_poly.entity_id
_entity_poly.type
_entity_poly.pdbx_seq_one_letter_code
_entity_poly.pdbx_strand_id
1 'polypeptide(L)'
;MTTLEVISIILFSFGGFLLLLYFGWEAGPHHKSSKREILYLLFVLSLLASGWAAIQSDGGLMSSAHFCNTDGTIKNNLNVDIFEGTLMAYFVIHVFLNSIPNAGDQLEGVPLTKEMEVSHAALRKVKDIEGLVWDVHTTGPLALKRMQIRNGALPPFILASAFIRLMMILDDGFANFIFVINLMIASLFILTFAKQVIVVVVINSKSRDNLHNDIEALMKMENGLNFLLEHINTALMIEEAPWRTVELICNDLSKLNVTARAILVDAIQKRGVNRNAAAELLIKRLFLESKGEMLVQLKNMTDLGGDYQNLYKLIYSDISSEHTRNDILEHFKSEAGMMARSANEKHGIPLHEYKYGVKILSDVDDTLYSSGGKFPAGIDKEYPKHQLYPGCLNFFRSLDKIYDVTDSQGVGVEGSPSDVDESECNLVFLSARPHAYKDMAEEHSYRLFKGLVREGKMHVIPTLLPGRLKQGLQAVLLYPFKKTLAWKAVGELKFKTFENYSKMYPEYKYVFCGDDGQGDLLAGELMSKHYPGSVLAVFIHRVVEKGKALHTQVLESRGETLLGESLKSPDRSASWNELSETIWPGSNIYVTETYIKSAAIACTLGLITTTELFECAASAIDEFDEIRCMYPDRGADWSEAEKDLDYDIVDANEVLKSMGWEGEVIGAITKTTVLFDGKREEEGGGGGRVRRISLSSSTKDGLGGGTKRNRTSLKEVSSTKATGNFDNII
;
A
#
# COMPACT_ATOMS: atom_id res chain seq x y z
N MET A 1 -25.38 54.43 0.62
CA MET A 1 -25.08 53.03 0.94
C MET A 1 -26.16 52.50 1.84
N THR A 2 -26.91 51.49 1.41
CA THR A 2 -27.89 50.84 2.28
C THR A 2 -27.16 50.00 3.34
N THR A 3 -27.78 49.75 4.49
CA THR A 3 -27.18 48.94 5.57
C THR A 3 -26.76 47.54 5.06
N LEU A 4 -27.48 47.02 4.06
CA LEU A 4 -27.19 45.77 3.36
C LEU A 4 -25.91 45.81 2.52
N GLU A 5 -25.63 46.91 1.81
CA GLU A 5 -24.38 47.08 1.04
C GLU A 5 -23.16 47.11 1.96
N VAL A 6 -23.28 47.80 3.10
CA VAL A 6 -22.20 47.87 4.11
C VAL A 6 -21.92 46.50 4.71
N ILE A 7 -22.96 45.73 5.04
CA ILE A 7 -22.82 44.38 5.59
C ILE A 7 -22.18 43.42 4.56
N SER A 8 -22.60 43.49 3.29
CA SER A 8 -21.98 42.69 2.21
C SER A 8 -20.49 43.01 2.07
N ILE A 9 -20.11 44.29 2.04
CA ILE A 9 -18.70 44.71 1.91
C ILE A 9 -17.85 44.22 3.10
N ILE A 10 -18.39 44.28 4.31
CA ILE A 10 -17.70 43.82 5.51
C ILE A 10 -17.49 42.30 5.47
N LEU A 11 -18.53 41.52 5.15
CA LEU A 11 -18.41 40.06 5.06
C LEU A 11 -17.43 39.63 3.96
N PHE A 12 -17.40 40.37 2.86
CA PHE A 12 -16.57 40.09 1.71
C PHE A 12 -15.08 40.42 1.95
N SER A 13 -14.81 41.58 2.54
CA SER A 13 -13.46 41.99 2.94
C SER A 13 -12.91 41.08 4.04
N PHE A 14 -13.78 40.64 4.95
CA PHE A 14 -13.42 39.72 6.03
C PHE A 14 -13.11 38.30 5.50
N GLY A 15 -13.88 37.80 4.52
CA GLY A 15 -13.58 36.53 3.84
C GLY A 15 -12.23 36.54 3.12
N GLY A 16 -11.93 37.61 2.38
CA GLY A 16 -10.63 37.80 1.72
C GLY A 16 -9.46 37.90 2.72
N PHE A 17 -9.67 38.58 3.85
CA PHE A 17 -8.68 38.68 4.93
C PHE A 17 -8.44 37.35 5.64
N LEU A 18 -9.48 36.56 5.92
CA LEU A 18 -9.34 35.22 6.50
C LEU A 18 -8.59 34.26 5.56
N LEU A 19 -8.79 34.38 4.25
CA LEU A 19 -7.99 33.66 3.25
C LEU A 19 -6.53 34.11 3.28
N LEU A 20 -6.26 35.41 3.26
CA LEU A 20 -4.88 35.92 3.36
C LEU A 20 -4.20 35.51 4.68
N LEU A 21 -4.92 35.46 5.80
CA LEU A 21 -4.40 34.94 7.07
C LEU A 21 -4.14 33.43 7.01
N TYR A 22 -4.98 32.65 6.34
CA TYR A 22 -4.76 31.20 6.15
C TYR A 22 -3.52 30.93 5.29
N PHE A 23 -3.30 31.73 4.23
CA PHE A 23 -2.11 31.60 3.37
C PHE A 23 -0.85 32.25 3.94
N GLY A 24 -0.99 33.25 4.79
CA GLY A 24 0.09 33.95 5.50
C GLY A 24 0.46 33.32 6.85
N TRP A 25 -0.32 32.34 7.33
CA TRP A 25 0.00 31.53 8.51
C TRP A 25 1.36 30.86 8.28
N GLU A 26 2.31 31.14 9.17
CA GLU A 26 3.71 30.74 9.09
C GLU A 26 3.86 29.29 8.60
N ALA A 27 4.40 29.14 7.39
CA ALA A 27 4.52 27.89 6.64
C ALA A 27 3.18 27.30 6.14
N GLY A 28 2.52 27.98 5.19
CA GLY A 28 1.36 27.46 4.45
C GLY A 28 1.56 26.00 3.98
N PRO A 29 0.47 25.21 3.85
CA PRO A 29 0.48 23.77 4.06
C PRO A 29 1.46 23.06 3.14
N HIS A 30 2.47 22.45 3.76
CA HIS A 30 3.46 21.55 3.16
C HIS A 30 2.87 20.25 2.57
N HIS A 31 1.55 20.16 2.38
CA HIS A 31 0.90 19.04 1.72
C HIS A 31 1.10 19.09 0.20
N LYS A 32 0.99 17.90 -0.44
CA LYS A 32 0.95 17.67 -1.89
C LYS A 32 -0.03 18.56 -2.69
N SER A 33 -0.85 19.37 -2.02
CA SER A 33 -1.95 20.19 -2.52
C SER A 33 -1.60 21.65 -2.85
N SER A 34 -0.37 22.13 -2.66
CA SER A 34 -0.04 23.57 -2.81
C SER A 34 -0.42 24.21 -4.16
N LYS A 35 -0.37 23.47 -5.28
CA LYS A 35 -0.83 23.97 -6.59
C LYS A 35 -2.35 24.11 -6.67
N ARG A 36 -3.10 23.26 -5.99
CA ARG A 36 -4.56 23.28 -5.99
C ARG A 36 -5.07 24.38 -5.07
N GLU A 37 -4.46 24.55 -3.91
CA GLU A 37 -4.84 25.57 -2.93
C GLU A 37 -4.46 26.99 -3.34
N ILE A 38 -3.32 27.20 -4.00
CA ILE A 38 -3.03 28.50 -4.63
C ILE A 38 -3.98 28.76 -5.81
N LEU A 39 -4.35 27.74 -6.59
CA LEU A 39 -5.41 27.91 -7.60
C LEU A 39 -6.76 28.23 -6.94
N TYR A 40 -7.10 27.59 -5.83
CA TYR A 40 -8.34 27.84 -5.09
C TYR A 40 -8.32 29.24 -4.46
N LEU A 41 -7.19 29.70 -3.95
CA LEU A 41 -7.03 31.08 -3.48
C LEU A 41 -7.14 32.09 -4.60
N LEU A 42 -6.40 31.90 -5.70
CA LEU A 42 -6.46 32.78 -6.86
C LEU A 42 -7.87 32.77 -7.48
N PHE A 43 -8.55 31.63 -7.47
CA PHE A 43 -9.93 31.50 -7.92
C PHE A 43 -10.91 32.19 -6.97
N VAL A 44 -10.76 32.03 -5.65
CA VAL A 44 -11.61 32.74 -4.67
C VAL A 44 -11.32 34.23 -4.69
N LEU A 45 -10.07 34.67 -4.75
CA LEU A 45 -9.69 36.08 -4.91
C LEU A 45 -10.20 36.64 -6.24
N SER A 46 -10.20 35.86 -7.32
CA SER A 46 -10.82 36.24 -8.59
C SER A 46 -12.33 36.39 -8.46
N LEU A 47 -13.01 35.45 -7.78
CA LEU A 47 -14.45 35.54 -7.51
C LEU A 47 -14.78 36.73 -6.61
N LEU A 48 -13.91 37.01 -5.64
CA LEU A 48 -14.04 38.17 -4.78
C LEU A 48 -13.85 39.46 -5.62
N ALA A 49 -12.82 39.53 -6.47
CA ALA A 49 -12.64 40.66 -7.37
C ALA A 49 -13.83 40.86 -8.33
N SER A 50 -14.40 39.77 -8.87
CA SER A 50 -15.58 39.81 -9.74
C SER A 50 -16.85 40.26 -9.01
N GLY A 51 -17.13 39.74 -7.81
CA GLY A 51 -18.27 40.16 -6.99
C GLY A 51 -18.15 41.62 -6.54
N TRP A 52 -16.93 42.06 -6.19
CA TRP A 52 -16.65 43.46 -5.87
C TRP A 52 -16.86 44.38 -7.09
N ALA A 53 -16.36 43.99 -8.26
CA ALA A 53 -16.52 44.75 -9.50
C ALA A 53 -18.00 44.88 -9.90
N ALA A 54 -18.80 43.82 -9.70
CA ALA A 54 -20.25 43.87 -9.93
C ALA A 54 -20.92 44.90 -9.00
N ILE A 55 -20.61 44.89 -7.70
CA ILE A 55 -21.13 45.86 -6.72
C ILE A 55 -20.68 47.30 -7.03
N GLN A 56 -19.43 47.50 -7.47
CA GLN A 56 -18.91 48.83 -7.80
C GLN A 56 -19.51 49.40 -9.10
N SER A 57 -19.83 48.55 -10.08
CA SER A 57 -20.42 48.97 -11.34
C SER A 57 -21.80 49.63 -11.15
N ASP A 58 -22.52 49.29 -10.09
CA ASP A 58 -23.81 49.89 -9.72
C ASP A 58 -23.68 51.25 -9.02
N GLY A 59 -22.57 51.50 -8.32
CA GLY A 59 -22.30 52.79 -7.67
C GLY A 59 -22.13 53.95 -8.68
N GLY A 60 -21.76 53.65 -9.92
CA GLY A 60 -21.62 54.63 -11.00
C GLY A 60 -22.93 54.98 -11.73
N LEU A 61 -23.92 54.08 -11.72
CA LEU A 61 -25.19 54.28 -12.44
C LEU A 61 -26.24 55.04 -11.63
N MET A 62 -26.09 55.14 -10.30
CA MET A 62 -27.00 55.91 -9.43
C MET A 62 -26.82 57.44 -9.53
N SER A 63 -25.82 57.95 -10.27
CA SER A 63 -25.64 59.41 -10.48
C SER A 63 -26.40 59.97 -11.69
N SER A 64 -27.12 59.14 -12.47
CA SER A 64 -27.85 59.60 -13.66
C SER A 64 -29.34 59.31 -13.51
N ALA A 65 -29.98 60.03 -12.60
CA ALA A 65 -31.43 60.02 -12.41
C ALA A 65 -32.12 60.76 -13.56
N HIS A 66 -32.27 60.11 -14.72
CA HIS A 66 -33.27 60.45 -15.74
C HIS A 66 -33.34 59.34 -16.81
N PHE A 67 -33.83 58.15 -16.46
CA PHE A 67 -34.47 57.30 -17.46
C PHE A 67 -35.64 56.54 -16.84
N CYS A 68 -36.81 56.75 -17.45
CA CYS A 68 -38.10 56.18 -17.10
C CYS A 68 -38.14 54.65 -17.17
N ASN A 69 -38.98 54.08 -16.29
CA ASN A 69 -39.82 52.89 -16.50
C ASN A 69 -39.37 51.93 -17.62
N THR A 70 -38.37 51.14 -17.28
CA THR A 70 -38.10 49.77 -17.76
C THR A 70 -37.21 49.17 -16.67
N ASP A 71 -37.30 47.93 -16.25
CA ASP A 71 -38.30 46.87 -16.20
C ASP A 71 -37.66 45.85 -15.23
N GLY A 72 -38.42 44.94 -14.59
CA GLY A 72 -37.92 44.02 -13.54
C GLY A 72 -36.68 43.15 -13.87
N THR A 73 -36.14 43.23 -15.08
CA THR A 73 -34.94 42.56 -15.60
C THR A 73 -33.65 42.87 -14.81
N ILE A 74 -33.44 44.11 -14.35
CA ILE A 74 -32.20 44.48 -13.64
C ILE A 74 -32.13 43.85 -12.24
N LYS A 75 -33.25 43.85 -11.50
CA LYS A 75 -33.34 43.16 -10.19
C LYS A 75 -33.17 41.65 -10.32
N ASN A 76 -33.66 41.05 -11.41
CA ASN A 76 -33.50 39.63 -11.66
C ASN A 76 -32.04 39.24 -11.90
N ASN A 77 -31.25 40.07 -12.60
CA ASN A 77 -29.83 39.78 -12.84
C ASN A 77 -28.99 39.87 -11.55
N LEU A 78 -29.23 40.88 -10.71
CA LEU A 78 -28.50 41.03 -9.43
C LEU A 78 -28.71 39.83 -8.49
N ASN A 79 -29.95 39.32 -8.43
CA ASN A 79 -30.28 38.14 -7.63
C ASN A 79 -29.64 36.86 -8.19
N VAL A 80 -29.42 36.77 -9.50
CA VAL A 80 -28.73 35.65 -10.16
C VAL A 80 -27.23 35.67 -9.81
N ASP A 81 -26.58 36.83 -9.89
CA ASP A 81 -25.14 36.93 -9.63
C ASP A 81 -24.78 36.62 -8.16
N ILE A 82 -25.59 37.09 -7.22
CA ILE A 82 -25.42 36.79 -5.78
C ILE A 82 -25.64 35.29 -5.50
N PHE A 83 -26.62 34.68 -6.17
CA PHE A 83 -26.92 33.26 -6.05
C PHE A 83 -25.78 32.38 -6.61
N GLU A 84 -25.27 32.71 -7.80
CA GLU A 84 -24.13 32.00 -8.41
C GLU A 84 -22.87 32.13 -7.55
N GLY A 85 -22.60 33.33 -7.00
CA GLY A 85 -21.51 33.55 -6.05
C GLY A 85 -21.62 32.70 -4.78
N THR A 86 -22.82 32.56 -4.23
CA THR A 86 -23.07 31.75 -3.02
C THR A 86 -22.90 30.25 -3.29
N LEU A 87 -23.43 29.75 -4.41
CA LEU A 87 -23.31 28.35 -4.83
C LEU A 87 -21.84 27.97 -5.09
N MET A 88 -21.08 28.88 -5.72
CA MET A 88 -19.64 28.67 -5.94
C MET A 88 -18.82 28.72 -4.66
N ALA A 89 -19.06 29.69 -3.77
CA ALA A 89 -18.39 29.73 -2.47
C ALA A 89 -18.62 28.43 -1.69
N TYR A 90 -19.86 27.93 -1.70
CA TYR A 90 -20.20 26.64 -1.11
C TYR A 90 -19.44 25.47 -1.78
N PHE A 91 -19.41 25.41 -3.12
CA PHE A 91 -18.70 24.36 -3.85
C PHE A 91 -17.19 24.36 -3.54
N VAL A 92 -16.57 25.55 -3.49
CA VAL A 92 -15.16 25.69 -3.12
C VAL A 92 -14.92 25.22 -1.69
N ILE A 93 -15.76 25.60 -0.74
CA ILE A 93 -15.64 25.14 0.66
C ILE A 93 -15.84 23.63 0.75
N HIS A 94 -16.80 23.06 0.03
CA HIS A 94 -17.02 21.62 0.01
C HIS A 94 -15.83 20.86 -0.59
N VAL A 95 -15.30 21.33 -1.72
CA VAL A 95 -14.10 20.75 -2.36
C VAL A 95 -12.88 20.90 -1.44
N PHE A 96 -12.73 22.05 -0.77
CA PHE A 96 -11.68 22.30 0.21
C PHE A 96 -11.78 21.34 1.40
N LEU A 97 -12.94 21.20 2.02
CA LEU A 97 -13.14 20.28 3.14
C LEU A 97 -12.93 18.82 2.73
N ASN A 98 -13.27 18.45 1.48
CA ASN A 98 -12.95 17.13 0.91
C ASN A 98 -11.48 16.96 0.54
N SER A 99 -10.70 18.04 0.48
CA SER A 99 -9.26 17.99 0.21
C SER A 99 -8.41 17.86 1.48
N ILE A 100 -9.01 18.09 2.66
CA ILE A 100 -8.37 17.82 3.94
C ILE A 100 -8.13 16.31 4.04
N PRO A 101 -6.88 15.84 4.12
CA PRO A 101 -6.57 14.43 4.21
C PRO A 101 -7.19 13.81 5.47
N ASN A 102 -7.44 12.50 5.42
CA ASN A 102 -7.65 11.74 6.64
C ASN A 102 -6.35 11.74 7.44
N ALA A 103 -6.43 11.82 8.77
CA ALA A 103 -5.28 11.57 9.62
C ALA A 103 -4.61 10.27 9.20
N GLY A 104 -3.27 10.26 9.19
CA GLY A 104 -2.51 9.05 8.92
C GLY A 104 -2.83 7.98 9.96
N ASP A 105 -3.12 6.77 9.49
CA ASP A 105 -3.19 5.61 10.37
C ASP A 105 -1.79 5.32 10.95
N GLN A 106 -1.77 4.74 12.16
CA GLN A 106 -0.53 4.26 12.77
C GLN A 106 0.19 3.30 11.84
N LEU A 107 1.51 3.23 11.98
CA LEU A 107 2.32 2.23 11.28
C LEU A 107 1.84 0.83 11.69
N GLU A 108 1.07 0.18 10.81
CA GLU A 108 0.55 -1.17 11.03
C GLU A 108 1.61 -2.17 10.59
N GLY A 109 2.38 -2.73 11.51
CA GLY A 109 3.31 -3.83 11.18
C GLY A 109 4.68 -3.80 11.85
N VAL A 110 5.02 -2.73 12.57
CA VAL A 110 6.24 -2.71 13.38
C VAL A 110 5.95 -3.37 14.74
N PRO A 111 6.68 -4.44 15.13
CA PRO A 111 6.52 -5.03 16.45
C PRO A 111 6.80 -3.97 17.51
N LEU A 112 5.86 -3.79 18.44
CA LEU A 112 6.16 -3.00 19.64
C LEU A 112 7.29 -3.70 20.37
N THR A 113 8.37 -2.98 20.65
CA THR A 113 9.51 -3.58 21.32
C THR A 113 9.11 -4.06 22.72
N LYS A 114 9.81 -5.09 23.22
CA LYS A 114 9.69 -5.60 24.61
C LYS A 114 9.55 -4.45 25.60
N GLU A 115 8.74 -4.66 26.66
CA GLU A 115 8.45 -3.70 27.74
C GLU A 115 9.63 -2.76 28.02
N MET A 116 9.61 -1.58 27.40
CA MET A 116 10.61 -0.56 27.66
C MET A 116 10.39 -0.04 29.07
N GLU A 117 11.38 -0.23 29.94
CA GLU A 117 11.35 0.38 31.27
C GLU A 117 11.45 1.90 31.13
N VAL A 118 10.36 2.59 31.49
CA VAL A 118 10.28 4.04 31.55
C VAL A 118 9.81 4.48 32.93
N SER A 119 10.32 5.63 33.38
CA SER A 119 9.86 6.21 34.64
C SER A 119 8.36 6.51 34.61
N HIS A 120 7.69 6.42 35.76
CA HIS A 120 6.28 6.81 35.87
C HIS A 120 6.01 8.27 35.42
N ALA A 121 7.01 9.15 35.54
CA ALA A 121 6.93 10.52 35.06
C ALA A 121 6.86 10.57 33.52
N ALA A 122 7.68 9.79 32.83
CA ALA A 122 7.66 9.68 31.37
C ALA A 122 6.33 9.09 30.88
N LEU A 123 5.83 8.03 31.52
CA LEU A 123 4.55 7.41 31.17
C LEU A 123 3.37 8.38 31.33
N ARG A 124 3.34 9.17 32.41
CA ARG A 124 2.32 10.21 32.59
C ARG A 124 2.43 11.27 31.50
N LYS A 125 3.64 11.73 31.19
CA LYS A 125 3.90 12.76 30.19
C LYS A 125 3.51 12.32 28.78
N VAL A 126 3.72 11.05 28.43
CA VAL A 126 3.29 10.47 27.15
C VAL A 126 1.77 10.47 27.03
N LYS A 127 1.04 10.14 28.10
CA LYS A 127 -0.42 10.23 28.12
C LYS A 127 -0.91 11.68 27.99
N ASP A 128 -0.23 12.62 28.64
CA ASP A 128 -0.55 14.05 28.51
C ASP A 128 -0.35 14.52 27.05
N ILE A 129 0.75 14.08 26.40
CA ILE A 129 1.04 14.37 24.99
C ILE A 129 -0.01 13.73 24.08
N GLU A 130 -0.37 12.47 24.28
CA GLU A 130 -1.39 11.76 23.50
C GLU A 130 -2.74 12.48 23.57
N GLY A 131 -3.16 12.86 24.78
CA GLY A 131 -4.38 13.65 24.99
C GLY A 131 -4.32 14.99 24.26
N LEU A 132 -3.18 15.68 24.32
CA LEU A 132 -3.00 16.97 23.66
C LEU A 132 -2.99 16.85 22.12
N VAL A 133 -2.37 15.81 21.56
CA VAL A 133 -2.41 15.51 20.12
C VAL A 133 -3.85 15.27 19.68
N TRP A 134 -4.61 14.47 20.42
CA TRP A 134 -6.01 14.21 20.12
C TRP A 134 -6.88 15.46 20.27
N ASP A 135 -6.65 16.28 21.28
CA ASP A 135 -7.35 17.55 21.46
C ASP A 135 -7.10 18.48 20.28
N VAL A 136 -5.83 18.69 19.88
CA VAL A 136 -5.47 19.53 18.72
C VAL A 136 -6.10 19.00 17.44
N HIS A 137 -6.07 17.68 17.22
CA HIS A 137 -6.65 17.07 16.04
C HIS A 137 -8.18 17.22 16.00
N THR A 138 -8.84 16.96 17.13
CA THR A 138 -10.30 17.01 17.23
C THR A 138 -10.86 18.42 17.17
N THR A 139 -10.17 19.42 17.72
CA THR A 139 -10.55 20.85 17.62
C THR A 139 -10.09 21.50 16.32
N GLY A 140 -9.12 20.88 15.64
CA GLY A 140 -8.48 21.35 14.41
C GLY A 140 -9.07 20.74 13.13
N PRO A 141 -8.28 19.94 12.37
CA PRO A 141 -8.70 19.37 11.08
C PRO A 141 -9.98 18.56 11.15
N LEU A 142 -10.19 17.76 12.20
CA LEU A 142 -11.39 16.95 12.33
C LEU A 142 -12.63 17.80 12.56
N ALA A 143 -12.53 18.90 13.31
CA ALA A 143 -13.65 19.82 13.48
C ALA A 143 -14.02 20.53 12.18
N LEU A 144 -13.01 20.96 11.39
CA LEU A 144 -13.24 21.48 10.04
C LEU A 144 -13.92 20.42 9.16
N LYS A 145 -13.45 19.18 9.21
CA LYS A 145 -14.05 18.08 8.46
C LYS A 145 -15.48 17.73 8.93
N ARG A 146 -15.79 17.85 10.22
CA ARG A 146 -17.17 17.72 10.74
C ARG A 146 -18.09 18.85 10.28
N MET A 147 -17.55 19.98 9.84
CA MET A 147 -18.34 21.00 9.12
C MET A 147 -18.72 20.56 7.71
N GLN A 148 -18.16 19.45 7.19
CA GLN A 148 -18.74 18.83 6.01
C GLN A 148 -20.19 18.48 6.32
N ILE A 149 -21.08 19.08 5.54
CA ILE A 149 -22.47 18.71 5.50
C ILE A 149 -22.51 17.23 5.13
N ARG A 150 -22.86 16.39 6.11
CA ARG A 150 -22.97 14.93 6.01
C ARG A 150 -23.62 14.59 4.66
N ASN A 151 -23.01 13.68 3.90
CA ASN A 151 -23.21 13.36 2.47
C ASN A 151 -24.65 13.29 1.89
N GLY A 152 -25.71 13.50 2.67
CA GLY A 152 -27.11 13.58 2.23
C GLY A 152 -27.75 14.97 2.23
N ALA A 153 -27.11 16.04 2.73
CA ALA A 153 -27.73 17.38 2.80
C ALA A 153 -27.30 18.35 1.67
N LEU A 154 -26.34 17.93 0.82
CA LEU A 154 -25.95 18.65 -0.39
C LEU A 154 -27.07 18.68 -1.47
N PRO A 155 -27.72 17.54 -1.82
CA PRO A 155 -28.81 17.56 -2.79
C PRO A 155 -30.02 18.40 -2.35
N PRO A 156 -30.50 18.33 -1.09
CA PRO A 156 -31.60 19.17 -0.62
C PRO A 156 -31.32 20.66 -0.71
N PHE A 157 -30.09 21.12 -0.45
CA PHE A 157 -29.76 22.56 -0.54
C PHE A 157 -29.75 23.06 -1.99
N ILE A 158 -29.15 22.30 -2.90
CA ILE A 158 -29.11 22.62 -4.33
C ILE A 158 -30.52 22.51 -4.94
N LEU A 159 -31.29 21.49 -4.56
CA LEU A 159 -32.68 21.32 -5.00
C LEU A 159 -33.61 22.38 -4.42
N ALA A 160 -33.46 22.73 -3.14
CA ALA A 160 -34.21 23.82 -2.51
C ALA A 160 -33.88 25.15 -3.18
N SER A 161 -32.61 25.43 -3.48
CA SER A 161 -32.23 26.69 -4.12
C SER A 161 -32.67 26.76 -5.59
N ALA A 162 -32.64 25.64 -6.32
CA ALA A 162 -33.21 25.54 -7.67
C ALA A 162 -34.74 25.70 -7.66
N PHE A 163 -35.42 25.12 -6.67
CA PHE A 163 -36.86 25.28 -6.45
C PHE A 163 -37.22 26.72 -6.05
N ILE A 164 -36.40 27.38 -5.24
CA ILE A 164 -36.51 28.79 -4.92
C ILE A 164 -36.37 29.64 -6.18
N ARG A 165 -35.42 29.34 -7.07
CA ARG A 165 -35.28 30.04 -8.36
C ARG A 165 -36.54 29.91 -9.21
N LEU A 166 -37.19 28.74 -9.18
CA LEU A 166 -38.47 28.52 -9.85
C LEU A 166 -39.61 29.33 -9.22
N MET A 167 -39.63 29.47 -7.89
CA MET A 167 -40.63 30.24 -7.14
C MET A 167 -40.42 31.75 -7.24
N MET A 168 -39.18 32.23 -7.34
CA MET A 168 -38.86 33.65 -7.55
C MET A 168 -39.35 34.18 -8.90
N ILE A 169 -39.57 33.30 -9.88
CA ILE A 169 -40.21 33.66 -11.16
C ILE A 169 -41.73 33.92 -10.97
N LEU A 170 -42.32 33.44 -9.88
CA LEU A 170 -43.78 33.41 -9.68
C LEU A 170 -44.30 34.50 -8.73
N ASP A 171 -43.50 35.02 -7.77
CA ASP A 171 -43.93 36.08 -6.84
C ASP A 171 -42.74 36.88 -6.22
N ASP A 172 -42.71 38.20 -6.45
CA ASP A 172 -41.69 39.14 -5.96
C ASP A 172 -41.67 39.29 -4.43
N GLY A 173 -42.81 39.12 -3.75
CA GLY A 173 -42.90 39.24 -2.30
C GLY A 173 -42.22 38.07 -1.59
N PHE A 174 -42.48 36.86 -2.07
CA PHE A 174 -41.86 35.63 -1.57
C PHE A 174 -40.36 35.58 -1.90
N ALA A 175 -39.95 36.10 -3.06
CA ALA A 175 -38.56 36.20 -3.46
C ALA A 175 -37.69 36.99 -2.46
N ASN A 176 -38.17 38.16 -2.01
CA ASN A 176 -37.45 38.98 -1.04
C ASN A 176 -37.35 38.30 0.34
N PHE A 177 -38.41 37.61 0.77
CA PHE A 177 -38.40 36.87 2.05
C PHE A 177 -37.37 35.73 2.04
N ILE A 178 -37.35 34.93 0.96
CA ILE A 178 -36.39 33.84 0.81
C ILE A 178 -34.96 34.35 0.66
N PHE A 179 -34.76 35.48 -0.04
CA PHE A 179 -33.45 36.13 -0.14
C PHE A 179 -32.90 36.48 1.25
N VAL A 180 -33.73 37.08 2.12
CA VAL A 180 -33.34 37.39 3.50
C VAL A 180 -32.99 36.12 4.29
N ILE A 181 -33.78 35.05 4.15
CA ILE A 181 -33.47 33.76 4.79
C ILE A 181 -32.12 33.20 4.32
N ASN A 182 -31.86 33.20 3.02
CA ASN A 182 -30.58 32.73 2.47
C ASN A 182 -29.40 33.57 2.96
N LEU A 183 -29.56 34.90 3.02
CA LEU A 183 -28.54 35.80 3.56
C LEU A 183 -28.28 35.52 5.05
N MET A 184 -29.33 35.25 5.84
CA MET A 184 -29.19 34.85 7.25
C MET A 184 -28.46 33.51 7.39
N ILE A 185 -28.80 32.50 6.57
CA ILE A 185 -28.15 31.19 6.57
C ILE A 185 -26.67 31.32 6.16
N ALA A 186 -26.38 32.07 5.09
CA ALA A 186 -25.02 32.34 4.64
C ALA A 186 -24.20 33.08 5.71
N SER A 187 -24.80 34.07 6.38
CA SER A 187 -24.15 34.82 7.46
C SER A 187 -23.86 33.91 8.67
N LEU A 188 -24.80 33.04 9.06
CA LEU A 188 -24.58 32.04 10.11
C LEU A 188 -23.48 31.06 9.74
N PHE A 189 -23.43 30.62 8.48
CA PHE A 189 -22.37 29.76 7.97
C PHE A 189 -21.00 30.46 8.00
N ILE A 190 -20.91 31.71 7.54
CA ILE A 190 -19.66 32.49 7.60
C ILE A 190 -19.21 32.71 9.05
N LEU A 191 -20.13 33.06 9.96
CA LEU A 191 -19.80 33.26 11.38
C LEU A 191 -19.35 31.96 12.07
N THR A 192 -20.00 30.84 11.77
CA THR A 192 -19.58 29.53 12.29
C THR A 192 -18.24 29.11 11.71
N PHE A 193 -18.02 29.29 10.41
CA PHE A 193 -16.72 29.05 9.76
C PHE A 193 -15.62 29.94 10.35
N ALA A 194 -15.86 31.25 10.49
CA ALA A 194 -14.91 32.19 11.08
C ALA A 194 -14.60 31.85 12.54
N LYS A 195 -15.61 31.51 13.35
CA LYS A 195 -15.41 31.00 14.71
C LYS A 195 -14.53 29.75 14.68
N GLN A 196 -14.77 28.82 13.76
CA GLN A 196 -14.00 27.59 13.66
C GLN A 196 -12.56 27.86 13.24
N VAL A 197 -12.35 28.76 12.26
CA VAL A 197 -11.01 29.22 11.87
C VAL A 197 -10.31 29.85 13.06
N ILE A 198 -10.95 30.74 13.83
CA ILE A 198 -10.37 31.35 15.03
C ILE A 198 -10.00 30.30 16.07
N VAL A 199 -10.84 29.28 16.30
CA VAL A 199 -10.52 28.16 17.21
C VAL A 199 -9.30 27.39 16.69
N VAL A 200 -9.30 26.99 15.41
CA VAL A 200 -8.22 26.22 14.77
C VAL A 200 -6.90 27.01 14.75
N VAL A 201 -6.97 28.34 14.61
CA VAL A 201 -5.83 29.24 14.53
C VAL A 201 -5.33 29.56 15.94
N VAL A 202 -6.14 30.24 16.74
CA VAL A 202 -5.69 30.84 18.00
C VAL A 202 -5.58 29.81 19.12
N ILE A 203 -6.58 28.93 19.26
CA ILE A 203 -6.61 27.96 20.37
C ILE A 203 -5.58 26.85 20.09
N ASN A 204 -5.53 26.31 18.88
CA ASN A 204 -4.58 25.24 18.59
C ASN A 204 -3.13 25.74 18.55
N SER A 205 -2.86 27.02 18.26
CA SER A 205 -1.48 27.56 18.35
C SER A 205 -0.90 27.38 19.76
N LYS A 206 -1.66 27.73 20.80
CA LYS A 206 -1.23 27.54 22.19
C LYS A 206 -1.06 26.05 22.55
N SER A 207 -1.97 25.19 22.09
CA SER A 207 -1.85 23.75 22.31
C SER A 207 -0.65 23.14 21.59
N ARG A 208 -0.31 23.62 20.40
CA ARG A 208 0.90 23.23 19.65
C ARG A 208 2.19 23.66 20.34
N ASP A 209 2.20 24.81 21.00
CA ASP A 209 3.33 25.26 21.81
C ASP A 209 3.48 24.41 23.08
N ASN A 210 2.37 24.08 23.74
CA ASN A 210 2.39 23.15 24.86
C ASN A 210 2.93 21.77 24.43
N LEU A 211 2.54 21.28 23.27
CA LEU A 211 3.02 20.03 22.69
C LEU A 211 4.54 20.06 22.48
N HIS A 212 5.07 21.16 21.94
CA HIS A 212 6.51 21.35 21.78
C HIS A 212 7.26 21.27 23.13
N ASN A 213 6.80 22.02 24.13
CA ASN A 213 7.42 22.06 25.46
C ASN A 213 7.36 20.71 26.17
N ASP A 214 6.26 19.97 25.99
CA ASP A 214 6.06 18.67 26.62
C ASP A 214 6.97 17.60 26.02
N ILE A 215 7.15 17.61 24.70
CA ILE A 215 8.12 16.75 24.00
C ILE A 215 9.55 17.12 24.41
N GLU A 216 9.89 18.41 24.47
CA GLU A 216 11.22 18.85 24.90
C GLU A 216 11.55 18.41 26.34
N ALA A 217 10.56 18.46 27.24
CA ALA A 217 10.70 17.96 28.59
C ALA A 217 10.87 16.43 28.62
N LEU A 218 10.13 15.70 27.77
CA LEU A 218 10.22 14.24 27.68
C LEU A 218 11.57 13.77 27.13
N MET A 219 12.16 14.51 26.18
CA MET A 219 13.49 14.20 25.62
C MET A 219 14.63 14.25 26.64
N LYS A 220 14.41 14.89 27.80
CA LYS A 220 15.35 14.93 28.92
C LYS A 220 15.24 13.70 29.82
N MET A 221 14.21 12.87 29.62
CA MET A 221 13.99 11.63 30.36
C MET A 221 14.62 10.46 29.61
N GLU A 222 15.23 9.53 30.35
CA GLU A 222 15.78 8.29 29.79
C GLU A 222 14.68 7.50 29.07
N ASN A 223 14.97 7.06 27.84
CA ASN A 223 14.07 6.30 26.96
C ASN A 223 12.71 6.96 26.63
N GLY A 224 12.46 8.18 27.12
CA GLY A 224 11.16 8.85 26.98
C GLY A 224 10.76 9.08 25.52
N LEU A 225 11.73 9.42 24.66
CA LEU A 225 11.46 9.70 23.24
C LEU A 225 11.15 8.42 22.43
N ASN A 226 11.92 7.35 22.62
CA ASN A 226 11.63 6.05 21.98
C ASN A 226 10.24 5.56 22.42
N PHE A 227 9.94 5.64 23.72
CA PHE A 227 8.66 5.21 24.26
C PHE A 227 7.49 6.02 23.68
N LEU A 228 7.65 7.34 23.57
CA LEU A 228 6.65 8.20 22.93
C LEU A 228 6.38 7.72 21.50
N LEU A 229 7.42 7.63 20.67
CA LEU A 229 7.28 7.36 19.24
C LEU A 229 6.64 5.98 18.99
N GLU A 230 6.94 4.99 19.83
CA GLU A 230 6.39 3.64 19.73
C GLU A 230 4.95 3.51 20.25
N HIS A 231 4.51 4.36 21.19
CA HIS A 231 3.21 4.16 21.88
C HIS A 231 2.09 5.09 21.43
N ILE A 232 2.39 6.17 20.69
CA ILE A 232 1.36 7.07 20.16
C ILE A 232 1.32 7.07 18.64
N ASN A 233 0.26 7.63 18.04
CA ASN A 233 0.23 7.84 16.61
C ASN A 233 1.20 8.96 16.22
N THR A 234 2.45 8.58 15.94
CA THR A 234 3.53 9.52 15.57
C THR A 234 3.24 10.26 14.27
N ALA A 235 2.57 9.62 13.30
CA ALA A 235 2.16 10.30 12.06
C ALA A 235 1.21 11.46 12.37
N LEU A 236 0.19 11.21 13.20
CA LEU A 236 -0.74 12.24 13.67
C LEU A 236 -0.04 13.30 14.54
N MET A 237 0.83 12.89 15.47
CA MET A 237 1.59 13.83 16.30
C MET A 237 2.43 14.77 15.42
N ILE A 238 3.16 14.24 14.44
CA ILE A 238 4.00 15.03 13.55
C ILE A 238 3.16 15.88 12.62
N GLU A 239 2.00 15.42 12.16
CA GLU A 239 1.05 16.22 11.37
C GLU A 239 0.59 17.47 12.15
N GLU A 240 0.24 17.30 13.43
CA GLU A 240 -0.26 18.39 14.27
C GLU A 240 0.85 19.26 14.88
N ALA A 241 2.07 18.75 15.01
CA ALA A 241 3.19 19.46 15.63
C ALA A 241 3.81 20.54 14.71
N PRO A 242 4.24 21.68 15.29
CA PRO A 242 5.09 22.65 14.62
C PRO A 242 6.35 21.99 14.03
N TRP A 243 6.83 22.50 12.90
CA TRP A 243 8.02 21.92 12.25
C TRP A 243 9.27 21.95 13.15
N ARG A 244 9.44 22.99 13.96
CA ARG A 244 10.49 23.08 14.98
C ARG A 244 10.48 21.91 15.98
N THR A 245 9.31 21.31 16.24
CA THR A 245 9.19 20.13 17.11
C THR A 245 9.71 18.88 16.41
N VAL A 246 9.46 18.74 15.11
CA VAL A 246 10.01 17.65 14.29
C VAL A 246 11.53 17.76 14.21
N GLU A 247 12.05 18.96 13.98
CA GLU A 247 13.50 19.23 14.01
C GLU A 247 14.10 18.93 15.38
N LEU A 248 13.41 19.31 16.46
CA LEU A 248 13.82 19.00 17.82
C LEU A 248 13.94 17.48 18.06
N ILE A 249 12.93 16.70 17.68
CA ILE A 249 12.95 15.22 17.78
C ILE A 249 14.15 14.65 17.01
N CYS A 250 14.47 15.22 15.85
CA CYS A 250 15.56 14.78 14.99
C CYS A 250 16.95 15.35 15.37
N ASN A 251 17.06 16.18 16.41
CA ASN A 251 18.34 16.83 16.73
C ASN A 251 19.40 15.82 17.20
N ASP A 252 18.97 14.81 17.97
CA ASP A 252 19.84 13.81 18.58
C ASP A 252 19.37 12.40 18.24
N LEU A 253 19.62 11.99 16.99
CA LEU A 253 19.23 10.66 16.49
C LEU A 253 19.97 9.53 17.21
N SER A 254 21.09 9.81 17.89
CA SER A 254 21.87 8.81 18.63
C SER A 254 21.07 8.16 19.77
N LYS A 255 20.05 8.86 20.27
CA LYS A 255 19.13 8.35 21.30
C LYS A 255 18.00 7.49 20.74
N LEU A 256 17.78 7.51 19.43
CA LEU A 256 16.69 6.78 18.80
C LEU A 256 17.11 5.36 18.46
N ASN A 257 16.33 4.39 18.93
CA ASN A 257 16.43 3.00 18.49
C ASN A 257 15.91 2.86 17.04
N VAL A 258 16.07 1.66 16.46
CA VAL A 258 15.72 1.42 15.06
C VAL A 258 14.22 1.59 14.80
N THR A 259 13.40 1.05 15.70
CA THR A 259 11.94 1.13 15.68
C THR A 259 11.46 2.58 15.62
N ALA A 260 11.94 3.42 16.54
CA ALA A 260 11.61 4.84 16.60
C ALA A 260 12.08 5.60 15.35
N ARG A 261 13.26 5.26 14.79
CA ARG A 261 13.72 5.83 13.51
C ARG A 261 12.78 5.44 12.36
N ALA A 262 12.33 4.19 12.28
CA ALA A 262 11.42 3.72 11.23
C ALA A 262 10.05 4.41 11.32
N ILE A 263 9.48 4.49 12.53
CA ILE A 263 8.23 5.21 12.79
C ILE A 263 8.35 6.69 12.38
N LEU A 264 9.49 7.31 12.67
CA LEU A 264 9.75 8.70 12.31
C LEU A 264 9.87 8.90 10.79
N VAL A 265 10.54 7.98 10.09
CA VAL A 265 10.61 7.97 8.62
C VAL A 265 9.20 7.89 8.02
N ASP A 266 8.38 6.94 8.45
CA ASP A 266 6.98 6.79 7.99
C ASP A 266 6.15 8.05 8.26
N ALA A 267 6.21 8.57 9.49
CA ALA A 267 5.46 9.75 9.87
C ALA A 267 5.86 11.00 9.06
N ILE A 268 7.15 11.21 8.81
CA ILE A 268 7.64 12.30 7.96
C ILE A 268 7.20 12.09 6.50
N GLN A 269 7.24 10.86 6.01
CA GLN A 269 6.79 10.52 4.65
C GLN A 269 5.28 10.78 4.46
N LYS A 270 4.45 10.35 5.42
CA LYS A 270 3.00 10.59 5.45
C LYS A 270 2.65 12.09 5.53
N ARG A 271 3.38 12.86 6.35
CA ARG A 271 3.24 14.33 6.40
C ARG A 271 3.57 14.99 5.05
N GLY A 272 4.57 14.45 4.35
CA GLY A 272 4.94 14.84 2.99
C GLY A 272 6.37 15.34 2.89
N VAL A 273 7.23 14.54 2.25
CA VAL A 273 8.63 14.90 1.95
C VAL A 273 8.75 15.71 0.67
N ASN A 274 7.93 15.39 -0.34
CA ASN A 274 7.97 16.06 -1.63
C ASN A 274 7.65 17.56 -1.46
N ARG A 275 8.61 18.42 -1.83
CA ARG A 275 8.58 19.90 -1.66
C ARG A 275 8.84 20.44 -0.25
N ASN A 276 9.24 19.59 0.71
CA ASN A 276 9.74 20.04 2.01
C ASN A 276 11.23 19.71 2.11
N ALA A 277 12.09 20.69 1.81
CA ALA A 277 13.54 20.51 1.83
C ALA A 277 14.08 20.15 3.22
N ALA A 278 13.44 20.64 4.29
CA ALA A 278 13.80 20.27 5.65
C ALA A 278 13.44 18.80 5.94
N ALA A 279 12.25 18.35 5.53
CA ALA A 279 11.86 16.95 5.65
C ALA A 279 12.83 16.03 4.89
N GLU A 280 13.18 16.41 3.66
CA GLU A 280 14.14 15.66 2.84
C GLU A 280 15.52 15.57 3.51
N LEU A 281 16.01 16.67 4.10
CA LEU A 281 17.28 16.69 4.82
C LEU A 281 17.23 15.83 6.10
N LEU A 282 16.11 15.84 6.83
CA LEU A 282 15.92 14.99 8.01
C LEU A 282 15.91 13.51 7.64
N ILE A 283 15.20 13.12 6.57
CA ILE A 283 15.23 11.74 6.04
C ILE A 283 16.64 11.33 5.66
N LYS A 284 17.36 12.20 4.93
CA LYS A 284 18.77 11.96 4.57
C LYS A 284 19.63 11.72 5.82
N ARG A 285 19.45 12.53 6.88
CA ARG A 285 20.19 12.40 8.13
C ARG A 285 19.87 11.10 8.87
N LEU A 286 18.59 10.70 8.95
CA LEU A 286 18.14 9.44 9.54
C LEU A 286 18.82 8.22 8.92
N PHE A 287 18.96 8.20 7.59
CA PHE A 287 19.66 7.13 6.89
C PHE A 287 21.18 7.19 7.04
N LEU A 288 21.80 8.36 6.86
CA LEU A 288 23.27 8.52 6.94
C LEU A 288 23.84 8.25 8.34
N GLU A 289 23.07 8.54 9.39
CA GLU A 289 23.46 8.23 10.77
C GLU A 289 23.14 6.79 11.19
N SER A 290 22.51 6.00 10.32
CA SER A 290 22.27 4.57 10.53
C SER A 290 23.33 3.74 9.82
N LYS A 291 23.93 2.76 10.53
CA LYS A 291 25.08 2.00 10.04
C LYS A 291 24.91 0.50 10.29
N GLY A 292 25.61 -0.32 9.49
CA GLY A 292 25.61 -1.77 9.60
C GLY A 292 24.20 -2.37 9.71
N GLU A 293 24.02 -3.31 10.65
CA GLU A 293 22.76 -4.02 10.86
C GLU A 293 21.59 -3.08 11.20
N MET A 294 21.81 -2.03 11.99
CA MET A 294 20.77 -1.05 12.30
C MET A 294 20.22 -0.37 11.03
N LEU A 295 21.07 -0.12 10.03
CA LEU A 295 20.61 0.43 8.76
C LEU A 295 19.77 -0.60 8.00
N VAL A 296 20.17 -1.87 8.00
CA VAL A 296 19.42 -2.95 7.35
C VAL A 296 18.02 -3.07 7.96
N GLN A 297 17.95 -3.15 9.29
CA GLN A 297 16.70 -3.19 10.04
C GLN A 297 15.84 -1.95 9.78
N LEU A 298 16.42 -0.74 9.76
CA LEU A 298 15.68 0.48 9.44
C LEU A 298 15.05 0.43 8.04
N LYS A 299 15.78 -0.06 7.03
CA LYS A 299 15.26 -0.20 5.67
C LYS A 299 14.10 -1.20 5.62
N ASN A 300 14.27 -2.38 6.22
CA ASN A 300 13.22 -3.41 6.29
C ASN A 300 11.98 -2.90 7.04
N MET A 301 12.15 -2.23 8.18
CA MET A 301 11.04 -1.66 8.96
C MET A 301 10.30 -0.55 8.21
N THR A 302 11.00 0.22 7.37
CA THR A 302 10.36 1.22 6.50
C THR A 302 9.46 0.56 5.45
N ASP A 303 9.76 -0.68 5.05
CA ASP A 303 8.96 -1.46 4.10
C ASP A 303 7.78 -2.22 4.75
N LEU A 304 7.76 -2.36 6.08
CA LEU A 304 6.73 -3.07 6.86
C LEU A 304 5.45 -2.28 7.10
N GLY A 305 5.36 -1.00 6.73
CA GLY A 305 4.27 -0.11 7.16
C GLY A 305 2.85 -0.48 6.73
N GLY A 306 2.70 -1.54 5.94
CA GLY A 306 1.41 -2.11 5.56
C GLY A 306 0.56 -1.19 4.67
N ASP A 307 1.18 -0.20 4.05
CA ASP A 307 0.60 0.70 3.09
C ASP A 307 1.61 1.04 1.97
N TYR A 308 1.22 1.93 1.07
CA TYR A 308 2.02 2.31 -0.09
C TYR A 308 3.22 3.22 0.22
N GLN A 309 3.38 3.69 1.46
CA GLN A 309 4.47 4.55 1.94
C GLN A 309 5.70 3.72 2.28
N ASN A 310 6.23 3.01 1.28
CA ASN A 310 7.42 2.18 1.43
C ASN A 310 8.72 2.93 1.07
N LEU A 311 9.87 2.29 1.34
CA LEU A 311 11.19 2.86 1.09
C LEU A 311 11.40 3.16 -0.39
N TYR A 312 10.91 2.29 -1.29
CA TYR A 312 11.02 2.51 -2.73
C TYR A 312 10.37 3.81 -3.17
N LYS A 313 9.13 4.05 -2.71
CA LYS A 313 8.41 5.29 -2.98
C LYS A 313 9.12 6.49 -2.34
N LEU A 314 9.62 6.35 -1.11
CA LEU A 314 10.36 7.41 -0.43
C LEU A 314 11.56 7.87 -1.28
N ILE A 315 12.43 6.94 -1.65
CA ILE A 315 13.68 7.20 -2.36
C ILE A 315 13.44 7.71 -3.79
N TYR A 316 12.57 7.04 -4.56
CA TYR A 316 12.44 7.30 -6.00
C TYR A 316 11.31 8.27 -6.38
N SER A 317 10.37 8.55 -5.47
CA SER A 317 9.21 9.40 -5.75
C SER A 317 9.07 10.60 -4.81
N ASP A 318 9.30 10.43 -3.51
CA ASP A 318 9.09 11.50 -2.54
C ASP A 318 10.33 12.41 -2.38
N ILE A 319 11.55 11.85 -2.39
CA ILE A 319 12.80 12.61 -2.43
C ILE A 319 12.98 13.25 -3.81
N SER A 320 12.97 14.57 -3.82
CA SER A 320 12.97 15.37 -5.05
C SER A 320 14.40 15.63 -5.54
N SER A 321 15.36 15.82 -4.63
CA SER A 321 16.76 16.03 -4.99
C SER A 321 17.43 14.72 -5.40
N GLU A 322 17.95 14.69 -6.63
CA GLU A 322 18.78 13.58 -7.11
C GLU A 322 20.08 13.44 -6.30
N HIS A 323 20.66 14.56 -5.85
CA HIS A 323 21.85 14.54 -5.01
C HIS A 323 21.58 13.86 -3.66
N THR A 324 20.50 14.27 -2.97
CA THR A 324 20.08 13.64 -1.69
C THR A 324 19.85 12.14 -1.88
N ARG A 325 19.16 11.75 -2.96
CA ARG A 325 18.91 10.34 -3.29
C ARG A 325 20.21 9.57 -3.48
N ASN A 326 21.14 10.12 -4.26
CA ASN A 326 22.41 9.47 -4.53
C ASN A 326 23.27 9.32 -3.27
N ASP A 327 23.29 10.33 -2.39
CA ASP A 327 24.02 10.25 -1.13
C ASP A 327 23.49 9.12 -0.24
N ILE A 328 22.16 8.94 -0.17
CA ILE A 328 21.52 7.85 0.60
C ILE A 328 21.87 6.49 -0.03
N LEU A 329 21.75 6.35 -1.35
CA LEU A 329 22.05 5.09 -2.04
C LEU A 329 23.54 4.72 -1.97
N GLU A 330 24.44 5.71 -2.04
CA GLU A 330 25.87 5.50 -1.89
C GLU A 330 26.21 5.06 -0.45
N HIS A 331 25.55 5.66 0.55
CA HIS A 331 25.65 5.21 1.93
C HIS A 331 25.20 3.76 2.12
N PHE A 332 24.04 3.38 1.57
CA PHE A 332 23.54 2.00 1.62
C PHE A 332 24.54 1.01 1.02
N LYS A 333 25.12 1.35 -0.13
CA LYS A 333 26.15 0.54 -0.79
C LYS A 333 27.43 0.45 0.03
N SER A 334 27.86 1.56 0.63
CA SER A 334 29.07 1.61 1.46
C SER A 334 28.94 0.71 2.70
N GLU A 335 27.82 0.84 3.42
CA GLU A 335 27.55 0.06 4.63
C GLU A 335 27.42 -1.44 4.32
N ALA A 336 26.71 -1.83 3.26
CA ALA A 336 26.65 -3.22 2.81
C ALA A 336 28.04 -3.79 2.49
N GLY A 337 28.89 -3.01 1.81
CA GLY A 337 30.27 -3.40 1.52
C GLY A 337 31.14 -3.52 2.78
N MET A 338 30.89 -2.71 3.81
CA MET A 338 31.56 -2.84 5.11
C MET A 338 31.12 -4.12 5.84
N MET A 339 29.83 -4.46 5.81
CA MET A 339 29.34 -5.69 6.41
C MET A 339 29.94 -6.93 5.73
N ALA A 340 29.98 -6.94 4.39
CA ALA A 340 30.61 -8.02 3.62
C ALA A 340 32.11 -8.19 3.96
N ARG A 341 32.85 -7.08 4.09
CA ARG A 341 34.27 -7.12 4.52
C ARG A 341 34.43 -7.64 5.93
N SER A 342 33.60 -7.17 6.88
CA SER A 342 33.61 -7.67 8.25
C SER A 342 33.31 -9.17 8.31
N ALA A 343 32.37 -9.66 7.50
CA ALA A 343 32.04 -11.08 7.41
C ALA A 343 33.21 -11.89 6.84
N ASN A 344 33.88 -11.37 5.81
CA ASN A 344 35.09 -11.98 5.26
C ASN A 344 36.23 -12.07 6.29
N GLU A 345 36.50 -10.99 7.01
CA GLU A 345 37.58 -10.93 8.01
C GLU A 345 37.32 -11.83 9.22
N LYS A 346 36.07 -11.89 9.70
CA LYS A 346 35.71 -12.65 10.91
C LYS A 346 35.42 -14.13 10.65
N HIS A 347 34.79 -14.43 9.51
CA HIS A 347 34.23 -15.76 9.22
C HIS A 347 34.76 -16.38 7.92
N GLY A 348 35.64 -15.69 7.18
CA GLY A 348 36.21 -16.21 5.94
C GLY A 348 35.26 -16.22 4.73
N ILE A 349 34.05 -15.65 4.86
CA ILE A 349 33.03 -15.64 3.81
C ILE A 349 33.52 -14.79 2.63
N PRO A 350 33.66 -15.33 1.41
CA PRO A 350 34.06 -14.54 0.24
C PRO A 350 33.08 -13.38 -0.02
N LEU A 351 33.61 -12.21 -0.40
CA LEU A 351 32.79 -11.01 -0.60
C LEU A 351 31.61 -11.19 -1.58
N HIS A 352 31.76 -12.08 -2.56
CA HIS A 352 30.72 -12.36 -3.56
C HIS A 352 29.62 -13.30 -3.06
N GLU A 353 29.95 -14.15 -2.07
CA GLU A 353 29.04 -15.09 -1.43
C GLU A 353 28.25 -14.45 -0.28
N TYR A 354 28.75 -13.33 0.27
CA TYR A 354 28.07 -12.59 1.33
C TYR A 354 26.63 -12.21 0.92
N LYS A 355 25.69 -12.51 1.82
CA LYS A 355 24.28 -12.15 1.74
C LYS A 355 23.72 -12.01 3.14
N TYR A 356 23.01 -10.93 3.42
CA TYR A 356 22.27 -10.74 4.67
C TYR A 356 20.97 -11.55 4.68
N GLY A 357 20.29 -11.60 3.53
CA GLY A 357 19.04 -12.33 3.35
C GLY A 357 18.68 -12.49 1.87
N VAL A 358 17.53 -13.13 1.62
CA VAL A 358 16.93 -13.24 0.29
C VAL A 358 15.65 -12.41 0.23
N LYS A 359 15.57 -11.47 -0.71
CA LYS A 359 14.31 -10.80 -1.05
C LYS A 359 13.61 -11.53 -2.19
N ILE A 360 12.34 -11.85 -1.99
CA ILE A 360 11.50 -12.54 -2.95
C ILE A 360 10.73 -11.48 -3.72
N LEU A 361 11.06 -11.31 -5.00
CA LEU A 361 10.26 -10.50 -5.91
C LEU A 361 9.23 -11.39 -6.58
N SER A 362 7.96 -10.98 -6.61
CA SER A 362 6.91 -11.74 -7.29
C SER A 362 6.01 -10.84 -8.11
N ASP A 363 5.50 -11.29 -9.26
CA ASP A 363 4.27 -10.68 -9.81
C ASP A 363 3.04 -11.11 -8.99
N VAL A 364 1.92 -10.44 -9.22
CA VAL A 364 0.61 -10.70 -8.60
C VAL A 364 -0.31 -11.47 -9.54
N ASP A 365 -0.54 -10.93 -10.73
CA ASP A 365 -1.47 -11.52 -11.70
C ASP A 365 -0.82 -12.76 -12.34
N ASP A 366 -1.55 -13.87 -12.43
CA ASP A 366 -1.10 -15.17 -12.97
C ASP A 366 0.15 -15.80 -12.32
N THR A 367 0.70 -15.16 -11.29
CA THR A 367 1.76 -15.68 -10.43
C THR A 367 1.24 -15.97 -9.01
N LEU A 368 0.62 -14.99 -8.34
CA LEU A 368 -0.02 -15.19 -7.03
C LEU A 368 -1.49 -15.58 -7.19
N TYR A 369 -2.24 -14.81 -7.98
CA TYR A 369 -3.67 -15.00 -8.22
C TYR A 369 -3.92 -15.36 -9.68
N SER A 370 -4.71 -16.41 -9.92
CA SER A 370 -5.18 -16.71 -11.27
C SER A 370 -6.12 -15.62 -11.78
N SER A 371 -5.90 -15.18 -13.01
CA SER A 371 -6.76 -14.24 -13.71
C SER A 371 -8.05 -14.84 -14.26
N GLY A 372 -8.12 -16.17 -14.39
CA GLY A 372 -9.19 -16.88 -15.09
C GLY A 372 -9.32 -16.46 -16.57
N GLY A 373 -8.24 -15.97 -17.18
CA GLY A 373 -8.12 -15.70 -18.61
C GLY A 373 -8.90 -14.46 -19.08
N LYS A 374 -9.19 -13.54 -18.16
CA LYS A 374 -9.99 -12.32 -18.45
C LYS A 374 -9.09 -11.11 -18.73
N PHE A 375 -8.90 -10.82 -20.01
CA PHE A 375 -8.27 -9.58 -20.48
C PHE A 375 -8.83 -8.32 -19.77
N PRO A 376 -7.99 -7.37 -19.32
CA PRO A 376 -6.54 -7.25 -19.57
C PRO A 376 -5.62 -7.97 -18.57
N ALA A 377 -6.17 -8.66 -17.56
CA ALA A 377 -5.39 -9.35 -16.54
C ALA A 377 -5.19 -10.81 -16.94
N GLY A 378 -3.93 -11.23 -17.06
CA GLY A 378 -3.52 -12.61 -17.30
C GLY A 378 -4.13 -13.32 -18.51
N ILE A 379 -3.77 -14.59 -18.66
CA ILE A 379 -4.23 -15.52 -19.68
C ILE A 379 -4.57 -16.90 -19.10
N ASP A 380 -4.20 -17.21 -17.85
CA ASP A 380 -4.44 -18.51 -17.24
C ASP A 380 -5.94 -18.83 -17.13
N LYS A 381 -6.35 -19.99 -17.65
CA LYS A 381 -7.73 -20.50 -17.57
C LYS A 381 -7.84 -21.77 -16.74
N GLU A 382 -6.72 -22.34 -16.32
CA GLU A 382 -6.68 -23.59 -15.57
C GLU A 382 -7.32 -23.39 -14.19
N TYR A 383 -7.04 -22.25 -13.56
CA TYR A 383 -7.60 -21.92 -12.24
C TYR A 383 -8.75 -20.90 -12.32
N PRO A 384 -9.66 -20.91 -11.33
CA PRO A 384 -10.75 -19.94 -11.26
C PRO A 384 -10.20 -18.55 -10.95
N LYS A 385 -10.87 -17.54 -11.48
CA LYS A 385 -10.48 -16.14 -11.26
C LYS A 385 -10.37 -15.80 -9.78
N HIS A 386 -9.30 -15.08 -9.43
CA HIS A 386 -8.98 -14.61 -8.08
C HIS A 386 -8.68 -15.72 -7.06
N GLN A 387 -8.40 -16.93 -7.51
CA GLN A 387 -7.89 -17.98 -6.64
C GLN A 387 -6.37 -17.89 -6.52
N LEU A 388 -5.87 -18.16 -5.31
CA LEU A 388 -4.44 -18.34 -5.09
C LEU A 388 -3.99 -19.64 -5.76
N TYR A 389 -2.79 -19.64 -6.33
CA TYR A 389 -2.21 -20.87 -6.83
C TYR A 389 -1.80 -21.79 -5.66
N PRO A 390 -2.10 -23.09 -5.72
CA PRO A 390 -1.78 -23.99 -4.61
C PRO A 390 -0.28 -24.02 -4.30
N GLY A 391 0.07 -23.86 -3.03
CA GLY A 391 1.44 -23.90 -2.52
C GLY A 391 2.25 -22.61 -2.68
N CYS A 392 1.74 -21.60 -3.41
CA CYS A 392 2.52 -20.40 -3.72
C CYS A 392 2.95 -19.62 -2.47
N LEU A 393 2.07 -19.50 -1.47
CA LEU A 393 2.36 -18.74 -0.24
C LEU A 393 3.36 -19.48 0.65
N ASN A 394 3.25 -20.81 0.77
CA ASN A 394 4.24 -21.61 1.50
C ASN A 394 5.59 -21.61 0.80
N PHE A 395 5.60 -21.62 -0.54
CA PHE A 395 6.84 -21.48 -1.29
C PHE A 395 7.51 -20.14 -1.03
N PHE A 396 6.75 -19.03 -1.03
CA PHE A 396 7.29 -17.71 -0.67
C PHE A 396 7.79 -17.66 0.77
N ARG A 397 7.06 -18.25 1.74
CA ARG A 397 7.52 -18.36 3.13
C ARG A 397 8.85 -19.12 3.22
N SER A 398 8.96 -20.23 2.51
CA SER A 398 10.17 -21.09 2.55
C SER A 398 11.39 -20.39 1.95
N LEU A 399 11.21 -19.55 0.93
CA LEU A 399 12.29 -18.76 0.33
C LEU A 399 12.72 -17.56 1.19
N ASP A 400 11.92 -17.15 2.17
CA ASP A 400 12.13 -15.95 2.98
C ASP A 400 13.17 -16.24 4.07
N LYS A 401 14.45 -16.06 3.71
CA LYS A 401 15.60 -16.39 4.57
C LYS A 401 16.38 -15.16 4.98
N ILE A 402 16.68 -15.07 6.27
CA ILE A 402 17.72 -14.20 6.84
C ILE A 402 18.88 -15.10 7.26
N TYR A 403 20.11 -14.66 6.97
CA TYR A 403 21.32 -15.37 7.38
C TYR A 403 21.95 -14.63 8.54
N ASP A 404 21.90 -15.23 9.73
CA ASP A 404 22.62 -14.71 10.88
C ASP A 404 24.13 -14.89 10.66
N VAL A 405 24.84 -13.78 10.49
CA VAL A 405 26.30 -13.76 10.30
C VAL A 405 27.03 -14.11 11.61
N THR A 406 26.33 -14.08 12.75
CA THR A 406 26.91 -14.36 14.06
C THR A 406 26.96 -15.85 14.41
N ASP A 407 26.18 -16.70 13.74
CA ASP A 407 26.24 -18.13 13.99
C ASP A 407 27.39 -18.79 13.21
N SER A 408 28.09 -19.67 13.90
CA SER A 408 29.51 -19.96 13.72
C SER A 408 29.79 -20.99 12.61
N GLN A 409 28.98 -21.05 11.55
CA GLN A 409 29.16 -21.95 10.41
C GLN A 409 28.87 -21.24 9.08
N GLY A 410 29.75 -20.30 8.74
CA GLY A 410 29.68 -19.37 7.60
C GLY A 410 29.64 -19.95 6.18
N VAL A 411 29.03 -21.10 5.94
CA VAL A 411 28.56 -21.58 4.63
C VAL A 411 27.34 -22.45 4.90
N GLY A 412 26.13 -21.95 4.65
CA GLY A 412 24.91 -22.74 4.44
C GLY A 412 24.79 -24.07 5.20
N VAL A 413 25.08 -24.10 6.49
CA VAL A 413 24.71 -25.21 7.36
C VAL A 413 23.49 -24.77 8.12
N GLU A 414 22.46 -25.62 8.03
CA GLU A 414 21.20 -25.58 8.77
C GLU A 414 21.45 -25.39 10.26
N GLY A 415 21.62 -24.14 10.68
CA GLY A 415 21.26 -23.74 12.02
C GLY A 415 19.74 -23.80 12.08
N SER A 416 19.21 -24.55 13.05
CA SER A 416 17.79 -24.46 13.45
C SER A 416 17.37 -23.00 13.32
N PRO A 417 16.25 -22.68 12.64
CA PRO A 417 15.77 -21.31 12.57
C PRO A 417 15.79 -20.80 14.01
N SER A 418 16.69 -19.86 14.29
CA SER A 418 16.59 -19.09 15.50
C SER A 418 15.17 -18.52 15.46
N ASP A 419 14.54 -18.35 16.62
CA ASP A 419 13.29 -17.61 16.78
C ASP A 419 13.51 -16.12 16.39
N VAL A 420 14.03 -15.87 15.19
CA VAL A 420 14.19 -14.57 14.56
C VAL A 420 12.75 -14.14 14.30
N ASP A 421 12.38 -13.12 15.07
CA ASP A 421 11.14 -12.36 14.99
C ASP A 421 10.57 -12.43 13.56
N GLU A 422 9.31 -12.90 13.42
CA GLU A 422 8.57 -13.13 12.17
C GLU A 422 8.35 -11.84 11.33
N SER A 423 9.20 -10.83 11.49
CA SER A 423 8.90 -9.43 11.24
C SER A 423 9.80 -8.75 10.20
N GLU A 424 10.55 -9.46 9.35
CA GLU A 424 11.27 -8.79 8.25
C GLU A 424 10.51 -8.86 6.92
N CYS A 425 10.32 -7.72 6.26
CA CYS A 425 9.64 -7.63 4.96
C CYS A 425 10.60 -7.97 3.81
N ASN A 426 10.63 -9.25 3.41
CA ASN A 426 11.42 -9.70 2.26
C ASN A 426 10.58 -10.10 1.06
N LEU A 427 9.25 -10.24 1.22
CA LEU A 427 8.32 -10.46 0.12
C LEU A 427 7.91 -9.14 -0.55
N VAL A 428 8.15 -9.04 -1.85
CA VAL A 428 7.98 -7.82 -2.65
C VAL A 428 7.18 -8.13 -3.91
N PHE A 429 6.04 -7.50 -4.09
CA PHE A 429 5.23 -7.64 -5.30
C PHE A 429 5.56 -6.56 -6.35
N LEU A 430 5.96 -6.99 -7.56
CA LEU A 430 6.21 -6.15 -8.73
C LEU A 430 4.96 -6.08 -9.60
N SER A 431 4.11 -5.07 -9.39
CA SER A 431 2.87 -4.97 -10.16
C SER A 431 3.06 -4.22 -11.48
N ALA A 432 2.53 -4.77 -12.57
CA ALA A 432 2.31 -4.02 -13.81
C ALA A 432 1.11 -3.06 -13.72
N ARG A 433 0.26 -3.22 -12.69
CA ARG A 433 -0.95 -2.42 -12.52
C ARG A 433 -0.57 -0.97 -12.33
N PRO A 434 -1.28 -0.06 -13.02
CA PRO A 434 -0.99 1.35 -12.93
C PRO A 434 -1.10 1.85 -11.49
N HIS A 435 -0.24 2.79 -11.11
CA HIS A 435 -0.58 3.83 -10.12
C HIS A 435 -1.88 4.52 -10.58
N ALA A 436 -3.04 3.94 -10.26
CA ALA A 436 -4.32 4.53 -10.58
C ALA A 436 -4.56 5.71 -9.62
N TYR A 437 -5.09 6.78 -10.18
CA TYR A 437 -5.38 8.05 -9.52
C TYR A 437 -5.90 7.89 -8.06
N LYS A 438 -5.19 8.52 -7.12
CA LYS A 438 -5.46 8.58 -5.65
C LYS A 438 -5.21 7.31 -4.84
N ASP A 439 -4.13 6.57 -5.08
CA ASP A 439 -3.64 5.49 -4.18
C ASP A 439 -4.66 4.32 -3.96
N MET A 440 -5.84 4.35 -4.61
CA MET A 440 -6.95 3.42 -4.35
C MET A 440 -6.66 1.98 -4.78
N ALA A 441 -5.87 1.83 -5.86
CA ALA A 441 -5.49 0.50 -6.36
C ALA A 441 -4.45 -0.17 -5.45
N GLU A 442 -3.55 0.63 -4.87
CA GLU A 442 -2.56 0.16 -3.89
C GLU A 442 -3.26 -0.16 -2.57
N GLU A 443 -4.14 0.72 -2.08
CA GLU A 443 -4.95 0.48 -0.89
C GLU A 443 -5.82 -0.78 -1.03
N HIS A 444 -6.36 -1.06 -2.22
CA HIS A 444 -7.07 -2.32 -2.48
C HIS A 444 -6.14 -3.53 -2.36
N SER A 445 -4.93 -3.45 -2.91
CA SER A 445 -3.95 -4.56 -2.86
C SER A 445 -3.48 -4.81 -1.43
N TYR A 446 -3.18 -3.76 -0.66
CA TYR A 446 -2.83 -3.88 0.76
C TYR A 446 -3.99 -4.39 1.61
N ARG A 447 -5.24 -4.07 1.29
CA ARG A 447 -6.41 -4.69 1.96
C ARG A 447 -6.47 -6.20 1.73
N LEU A 448 -6.15 -6.68 0.53
CA LEU A 448 -6.07 -8.12 0.25
C LEU A 448 -4.91 -8.76 1.04
N PHE A 449 -3.73 -8.15 1.03
CA PHE A 449 -2.58 -8.67 1.78
C PHE A 449 -2.85 -8.73 3.29
N LYS A 450 -3.45 -7.68 3.87
CA LYS A 450 -3.88 -7.68 5.28
C LYS A 450 -4.89 -8.78 5.56
N GLY A 451 -5.77 -9.10 4.60
CA GLY A 451 -6.68 -10.26 4.69
C GLY A 451 -5.91 -11.57 4.79
N LEU A 452 -4.97 -11.82 3.88
CA LEU A 452 -4.16 -13.05 3.85
C LEU A 452 -3.32 -13.25 5.12
N VAL A 453 -2.72 -12.17 5.64
CA VAL A 453 -1.94 -12.22 6.88
C VAL A 453 -2.84 -12.48 8.09
N ARG A 454 -4.01 -11.83 8.17
CA ARG A 454 -5.00 -12.08 9.25
C ARG A 454 -5.55 -13.51 9.25
N GLU A 455 -5.64 -14.12 8.07
CA GLU A 455 -6.04 -15.52 7.90
C GLU A 455 -4.90 -16.51 8.19
N GLY A 456 -3.67 -16.04 8.45
CA GLY A 456 -2.50 -16.88 8.66
C GLY A 456 -1.96 -17.55 7.39
N LYS A 457 -2.48 -17.18 6.21
CA LYS A 457 -2.05 -17.75 4.92
C LYS A 457 -0.73 -17.16 4.44
N MET A 458 -0.57 -15.84 4.58
CA MET A 458 0.66 -15.12 4.22
C MET A 458 1.44 -14.77 5.49
N HIS A 459 2.75 -15.04 5.52
CA HIS A 459 3.58 -14.88 6.73
C HIS A 459 3.94 -13.43 7.05
N VAL A 460 3.96 -12.54 6.05
CA VAL A 460 4.33 -11.14 6.22
C VAL A 460 3.49 -10.24 5.34
N ILE A 461 3.28 -8.98 5.74
CA ILE A 461 2.67 -7.98 4.85
C ILE A 461 3.72 -7.57 3.81
N PRO A 462 3.50 -7.81 2.51
CA PRO A 462 4.50 -7.61 1.48
C PRO A 462 4.61 -6.14 1.06
N THR A 463 5.76 -5.76 0.51
CA THR A 463 5.93 -4.47 -0.15
C THR A 463 5.38 -4.51 -1.56
N LEU A 464 4.52 -3.55 -1.94
CA LEU A 464 4.05 -3.41 -3.32
C LEU A 464 4.86 -2.35 -4.07
N LEU A 465 5.45 -2.75 -5.19
CA LEU A 465 6.14 -1.89 -6.14
C LEU A 465 5.22 -1.66 -7.36
N PRO A 466 4.49 -0.54 -7.38
CA PRO A 466 3.51 -0.25 -8.42
C PRO A 466 4.11 0.04 -9.80
N GLY A 467 3.36 -0.30 -10.83
CA GLY A 467 3.71 -0.09 -12.23
C GLY A 467 3.39 1.33 -12.70
N ARG A 468 4.02 1.73 -13.80
CA ARG A 468 3.74 3.03 -14.42
C ARG A 468 2.52 2.94 -15.35
N LEU A 469 1.55 3.83 -15.10
CA LEU A 469 0.27 3.88 -15.81
C LEU A 469 0.38 3.94 -17.33
N LYS A 470 1.36 4.68 -17.86
CA LYS A 470 1.55 4.84 -19.30
C LYS A 470 1.96 3.53 -19.99
N GLN A 471 2.86 2.76 -19.37
CA GLN A 471 3.39 1.52 -19.94
C GLN A 471 2.35 0.41 -19.94
N GLY A 472 1.61 0.24 -18.83
CA GLY A 472 0.50 -0.73 -18.75
C GLY A 472 -0.62 -0.42 -19.75
N LEU A 473 -1.08 0.83 -19.81
CA LEU A 473 -2.10 1.24 -20.79
C LEU A 473 -1.62 1.10 -22.24
N GLN A 474 -0.36 1.43 -22.53
CA GLN A 474 0.21 1.28 -23.86
C GLN A 474 0.29 -0.20 -24.26
N ALA A 475 0.66 -1.10 -23.35
CA ALA A 475 0.67 -2.54 -23.61
C ALA A 475 -0.74 -3.06 -23.90
N VAL A 476 -1.73 -2.70 -23.08
CA VAL A 476 -3.14 -3.08 -23.27
C VAL A 476 -3.68 -2.58 -24.62
N LEU A 477 -3.39 -1.33 -24.99
CA LEU A 477 -3.83 -0.75 -26.27
C LEU A 477 -3.16 -1.40 -27.49
N LEU A 478 -1.90 -1.83 -27.36
CA LEU A 478 -1.14 -2.43 -28.46
C LEU A 478 -1.33 -3.95 -28.56
N TYR A 479 -1.84 -4.62 -27.52
CA TYR A 479 -2.04 -6.08 -27.48
C TYR A 479 -2.87 -6.62 -28.67
N PRO A 480 -3.98 -5.99 -29.12
CA PRO A 480 -4.73 -6.48 -30.28
C PRO A 480 -3.91 -6.53 -31.59
N PHE A 481 -2.88 -5.69 -31.70
CA PHE A 481 -2.07 -5.55 -32.91
C PHE A 481 -0.71 -6.24 -32.82
N LYS A 482 -0.10 -6.26 -31.62
CA LYS A 482 1.26 -6.77 -31.38
C LYS A 482 1.28 -8.04 -30.53
N LYS A 483 0.13 -8.53 -30.06
CA LYS A 483 0.00 -9.71 -29.18
C LYS A 483 0.97 -9.60 -28.00
N THR A 484 1.71 -10.66 -27.68
CA THR A 484 2.60 -10.69 -26.52
C THR A 484 3.72 -9.65 -26.60
N LEU A 485 4.19 -9.25 -27.79
CA LEU A 485 5.21 -8.20 -27.97
C LEU A 485 4.80 -6.84 -27.35
N ALA A 486 3.50 -6.61 -27.10
CA ALA A 486 3.03 -5.43 -26.38
C ALA A 486 3.52 -5.40 -24.91
N TRP A 487 3.78 -6.56 -24.31
CA TRP A 487 4.24 -6.72 -22.93
C TRP A 487 5.74 -6.51 -22.74
N LYS A 488 6.52 -6.37 -23.82
CA LYS A 488 7.96 -6.08 -23.73
C LYS A 488 8.28 -4.85 -22.88
N ALA A 489 7.49 -3.79 -23.05
CA ALA A 489 7.66 -2.57 -22.26
C ALA A 489 7.35 -2.76 -20.76
N VAL A 490 6.50 -3.76 -20.44
CA VAL A 490 6.18 -4.15 -19.05
C VAL A 490 7.35 -4.94 -18.47
N GLY A 491 7.90 -5.93 -19.19
CA GLY A 491 9.10 -6.66 -18.76
C GLY A 491 10.32 -5.76 -18.55
N GLU A 492 10.60 -4.85 -19.49
CA GLU A 492 11.68 -3.85 -19.34
C GLU A 492 11.45 -2.91 -18.15
N LEU A 493 10.19 -2.55 -17.87
CA LEU A 493 9.85 -1.75 -16.70
C LEU A 493 10.04 -2.54 -15.40
N LYS A 494 9.61 -3.80 -15.33
CA LYS A 494 9.83 -4.68 -14.17
C LYS A 494 11.32 -4.84 -13.88
N PHE A 495 12.13 -5.07 -14.90
CA PHE A 495 13.59 -5.08 -14.76
C PHE A 495 14.16 -3.75 -14.25
N LYS A 496 13.69 -2.61 -14.78
CA LYS A 496 14.13 -1.29 -14.31
C LYS A 496 13.73 -1.01 -12.85
N THR A 497 12.53 -1.43 -12.45
CA THR A 497 12.07 -1.34 -11.07
C THR A 497 12.93 -2.21 -10.16
N PHE A 498 13.25 -3.43 -10.57
CA PHE A 498 14.21 -4.29 -9.88
C PHE A 498 15.59 -3.64 -9.76
N GLU A 499 16.15 -3.08 -10.83
CA GLU A 499 17.46 -2.40 -10.78
C GLU A 499 17.47 -1.27 -9.74
N ASN A 500 16.40 -0.47 -9.69
CA ASN A 500 16.26 0.56 -8.67
C ASN A 500 16.10 -0.05 -7.27
N TYR A 501 15.27 -1.08 -7.12
CA TYR A 501 15.05 -1.74 -5.83
C TYR A 501 16.34 -2.37 -5.29
N SER A 502 17.13 -3.01 -6.16
CA SER A 502 18.39 -3.66 -5.79
C SER A 502 19.45 -2.69 -5.27
N LYS A 503 19.43 -1.43 -5.74
CA LYS A 503 20.32 -0.36 -5.22
C LYS A 503 20.01 0.00 -3.78
N MET A 504 18.78 -0.25 -3.30
CA MET A 504 18.40 0.02 -1.91
C MET A 504 18.86 -1.09 -0.96
N TYR A 505 19.04 -2.31 -1.47
CA TYR A 505 19.35 -3.52 -0.70
C TYR A 505 20.60 -4.25 -1.20
N PRO A 506 21.76 -3.57 -1.34
CA PRO A 506 22.97 -4.18 -1.90
C PRO A 506 23.53 -5.36 -1.08
N GLU A 507 23.14 -5.49 0.19
CA GLU A 507 23.47 -6.61 1.07
C GLU A 507 22.58 -7.86 0.88
N TYR A 508 21.49 -7.76 0.11
CA TYR A 508 20.58 -8.87 -0.16
C TYR A 508 20.87 -9.58 -1.48
N LYS A 509 20.40 -10.83 -1.56
CA LYS A 509 20.25 -11.57 -2.81
C LYS A 509 18.76 -11.67 -3.15
N TYR A 510 18.46 -12.11 -4.36
CA TYR A 510 17.11 -12.05 -4.91
C TYR A 510 16.68 -13.38 -5.50
N VAL A 511 15.42 -13.72 -5.28
CA VAL A 511 14.69 -14.72 -6.07
C VAL A 511 13.53 -14.01 -6.74
N PHE A 512 13.29 -14.30 -8.02
CA PHE A 512 12.19 -13.69 -8.76
C PHE A 512 11.17 -14.75 -9.16
N CYS A 513 9.90 -14.53 -8.86
CA CYS A 513 8.77 -15.35 -9.24
C CYS A 513 7.88 -14.56 -10.21
N GLY A 514 7.47 -15.14 -11.33
CA GLY A 514 6.61 -14.47 -12.30
C GLY A 514 5.91 -15.47 -13.21
N ASP A 515 5.26 -14.99 -14.28
CA ASP A 515 4.60 -15.83 -15.28
C ASP A 515 5.15 -15.61 -16.71
N ASP A 516 4.89 -16.56 -17.61
CA ASP A 516 5.33 -16.44 -19.01
C ASP A 516 4.35 -15.65 -19.91
N GLY A 517 3.25 -15.14 -19.35
CA GLY A 517 2.19 -14.40 -20.03
C GLY A 517 2.40 -12.88 -20.11
N GLN A 518 2.88 -12.22 -19.05
CA GLN A 518 2.91 -10.74 -18.93
C GLN A 518 4.32 -10.09 -18.88
N GLY A 519 5.31 -10.74 -19.48
CA GLY A 519 6.65 -10.17 -19.66
C GLY A 519 7.61 -10.39 -18.49
N ASP A 520 7.22 -11.18 -17.49
CA ASP A 520 8.09 -11.56 -16.38
C ASP A 520 9.23 -12.45 -16.81
N LEU A 521 9.01 -13.40 -17.73
CA LEU A 521 10.11 -14.17 -18.31
C LEU A 521 11.22 -13.25 -18.87
N LEU A 522 10.85 -12.21 -19.63
CA LEU A 522 11.81 -11.23 -20.14
C LEU A 522 12.50 -10.46 -19.01
N ALA A 523 11.74 -10.07 -17.97
CA ALA A 523 12.32 -9.40 -16.81
C ALA A 523 13.33 -10.30 -16.10
N GLY A 524 13.01 -11.57 -15.88
CA GLY A 524 13.85 -12.60 -15.28
C GLY A 524 15.12 -12.89 -16.09
N GLU A 525 15.03 -12.92 -17.41
CA GLU A 525 16.20 -13.01 -18.30
C GLU A 525 17.14 -11.81 -18.14
N LEU A 526 16.58 -10.60 -18.10
CA LEU A 526 17.38 -9.38 -17.90
C LEU A 526 18.00 -9.34 -16.50
N MET A 527 17.26 -9.76 -15.47
CA MET A 527 17.74 -9.87 -14.10
C MET A 527 18.92 -10.84 -14.01
N SER A 528 18.75 -12.07 -14.48
CA SER A 528 19.80 -13.11 -14.43
C SER A 528 21.04 -12.72 -15.24
N LYS A 529 20.85 -12.08 -16.41
CA LYS A 529 21.94 -11.64 -17.27
C LYS A 529 22.77 -10.50 -16.66
N HIS A 530 22.13 -9.50 -16.07
CA HIS A 530 22.82 -8.29 -15.57
C HIS A 530 23.26 -8.43 -14.11
N TYR A 531 22.66 -9.35 -13.35
CA TYR A 531 22.90 -9.54 -11.92
C TYR A 531 23.13 -11.02 -11.54
N PRO A 532 23.99 -11.78 -12.24
CA PRO A 532 24.14 -13.24 -12.07
C PRO A 532 24.62 -13.67 -10.67
N GLY A 533 25.29 -12.79 -9.92
CA GLY A 533 25.73 -13.05 -8.55
C GLY A 533 24.76 -12.55 -7.47
N SER A 534 23.73 -11.80 -7.84
CA SER A 534 22.72 -11.27 -6.91
C SER A 534 21.38 -11.97 -7.06
N VAL A 535 21.02 -12.44 -8.26
CA VAL A 535 19.79 -13.18 -8.53
C VAL A 535 20.11 -14.67 -8.45
N LEU A 536 19.61 -15.33 -7.40
CA LEU A 536 19.89 -16.74 -7.12
C LEU A 536 19.10 -17.68 -8.02
N ALA A 537 17.83 -17.35 -8.26
CA ALA A 537 16.95 -18.12 -9.12
C ALA A 537 15.79 -17.24 -9.64
N VAL A 538 15.28 -17.63 -10.80
CA VAL A 538 14.05 -17.11 -11.39
C VAL A 538 13.09 -18.28 -11.61
N PHE A 539 11.92 -18.23 -11.00
CA PHE A 539 10.84 -19.20 -11.17
C PHE A 539 9.71 -18.58 -11.99
N ILE A 540 9.39 -19.16 -13.13
CA ILE A 540 8.36 -18.69 -14.04
C ILE A 540 7.23 -19.72 -14.07
N HIS A 541 6.09 -19.35 -13.50
CA HIS A 541 4.87 -20.12 -13.58
C HIS A 541 4.34 -20.10 -15.02
N ARG A 542 4.17 -21.27 -15.62
CA ARG A 542 3.70 -21.40 -16.99
C ARG A 542 2.19 -21.24 -17.06
N VAL A 543 1.73 -20.20 -17.75
CA VAL A 543 0.31 -19.91 -18.00
C VAL A 543 -0.02 -19.82 -19.49
N VAL A 544 1.00 -19.81 -20.36
CA VAL A 544 0.84 -19.89 -21.81
C VAL A 544 0.96 -21.35 -22.28
N GLU A 545 0.14 -21.75 -23.26
CA GLU A 545 0.35 -23.02 -23.98
C GLU A 545 1.80 -23.12 -24.54
N LYS A 546 2.40 -24.32 -24.45
CA LYS A 546 3.78 -24.62 -24.88
C LYS A 546 4.08 -24.04 -26.27
N GLY A 547 5.12 -23.19 -26.35
CA GLY A 547 5.59 -22.57 -27.60
C GLY A 547 4.93 -21.25 -28.01
N LYS A 548 4.00 -20.68 -27.21
CA LYS A 548 3.37 -19.36 -27.48
C LYS A 548 3.90 -18.21 -26.61
N ALA A 549 4.80 -18.47 -25.66
CA ALA A 549 5.34 -17.45 -24.77
C ALA A 549 6.10 -16.32 -25.51
N LEU A 550 6.25 -15.18 -24.83
CA LEU A 550 6.85 -13.94 -25.36
C LEU A 550 8.23 -14.15 -26.03
N HIS A 551 9.04 -15.05 -25.47
CA HIS A 551 10.41 -15.33 -25.91
C HIS A 551 10.50 -15.74 -27.39
N THR A 552 9.63 -16.65 -27.85
CA THR A 552 9.62 -17.14 -29.24
C THR A 552 9.35 -16.02 -30.25
N GLN A 553 8.57 -15.00 -29.86
CA GLN A 553 8.19 -13.90 -30.76
C GLN A 553 9.19 -12.73 -30.73
N VAL A 554 9.87 -12.48 -29.60
CA VAL A 554 10.90 -11.43 -29.49
C VAL A 554 12.15 -11.79 -30.31
N LEU A 555 12.58 -13.05 -30.26
CA LEU A 555 13.71 -13.55 -31.06
C LEU A 555 13.44 -13.43 -32.58
N GLU A 556 12.25 -13.80 -33.04
CA GLU A 556 11.82 -13.60 -34.44
C GLU A 556 11.84 -12.12 -34.85
N SER A 557 11.42 -11.20 -33.96
CA SER A 557 11.29 -9.77 -34.28
C SER A 557 12.62 -9.00 -34.35
N ARG A 558 13.69 -9.50 -33.70
CA ARG A 558 14.98 -8.84 -33.62
C ARG A 558 16.05 -9.40 -34.58
N GLY A 559 15.84 -10.60 -35.13
CA GLY A 559 16.88 -11.28 -35.92
C GLY A 559 18.17 -11.54 -35.13
N GLU A 560 18.08 -11.51 -33.79
CA GLU A 560 19.20 -11.67 -32.87
C GLU A 560 19.09 -13.02 -32.15
N THR A 561 20.16 -13.80 -32.22
CA THR A 561 20.42 -14.96 -31.36
C THR A 561 21.02 -14.48 -30.03
N LEU A 562 20.36 -14.73 -28.91
CA LEU A 562 20.97 -14.56 -27.59
C LEU A 562 21.65 -15.87 -27.17
N LEU A 563 22.93 -15.77 -26.79
CA LEU A 563 23.93 -16.82 -26.54
C LEU A 563 24.80 -17.30 -27.73
N GLY A 564 24.69 -16.66 -28.90
CA GLY A 564 25.67 -16.85 -29.97
C GLY A 564 25.57 -18.16 -30.75
N GLU A 565 24.55 -18.98 -30.51
CA GLU A 565 24.30 -20.19 -31.28
C GLU A 565 22.98 -20.15 -32.05
N SER A 566 23.04 -20.73 -33.25
CA SER A 566 22.03 -20.66 -34.29
C SER A 566 20.92 -21.68 -34.02
N LEU A 567 19.83 -21.26 -33.39
CA LEU A 567 18.59 -22.05 -33.36
C LEU A 567 18.00 -22.10 -34.79
N LYS A 568 18.28 -23.19 -35.52
CA LYS A 568 17.87 -23.43 -36.92
C LYS A 568 16.59 -24.27 -37.07
N SER A 569 15.83 -24.53 -36.01
CA SER A 569 14.63 -25.38 -36.14
C SER A 569 13.35 -24.58 -36.41
N PRO A 570 12.58 -24.88 -37.47
CA PRO A 570 11.25 -24.32 -37.69
C PRO A 570 10.18 -24.85 -36.71
N ASP A 571 10.53 -25.81 -35.86
CA ASP A 571 9.66 -26.34 -34.81
C ASP A 571 9.79 -25.52 -33.52
N ARG A 572 8.73 -24.76 -33.21
CA ARG A 572 8.64 -23.90 -32.02
C ARG A 572 8.62 -24.68 -30.71
N SER A 573 8.15 -25.93 -30.73
CA SER A 573 8.08 -26.77 -29.54
C SER A 573 9.44 -27.36 -29.20
N ALA A 574 10.20 -27.79 -30.22
CA ALA A 574 11.57 -28.27 -30.04
C ALA A 574 12.51 -27.17 -29.50
N SER A 575 12.41 -25.95 -30.03
CA SER A 575 13.19 -24.81 -29.53
C SER A 575 12.81 -24.44 -28.09
N TRP A 576 11.54 -24.56 -27.71
CA TRP A 576 11.10 -24.30 -26.33
C TRP A 576 11.69 -25.29 -25.35
N ASN A 577 11.60 -26.59 -25.66
CA ASN A 577 12.14 -27.63 -24.79
C ASN A 577 13.66 -27.49 -24.63
N GLU A 578 14.38 -27.20 -25.72
CA GLU A 578 15.83 -26.93 -25.66
C GLU A 578 16.13 -25.74 -24.73
N LEU A 579 15.37 -24.64 -24.84
CA LEU A 579 15.54 -23.48 -23.97
C LEU A 579 15.25 -23.80 -22.50
N SER A 580 14.12 -24.46 -22.21
CA SER A 580 13.68 -24.74 -20.85
C SER A 580 14.48 -25.83 -20.15
N GLU A 581 15.03 -26.78 -20.88
CA GLU A 581 15.77 -27.91 -20.31
C GLU A 581 17.28 -27.67 -20.26
N THR A 582 17.83 -26.75 -21.06
CA THR A 582 19.29 -26.54 -21.15
C THR A 582 19.73 -25.09 -20.90
N ILE A 583 19.20 -24.14 -21.66
CA ILE A 583 19.71 -22.75 -21.67
C ILE A 583 19.28 -21.98 -20.43
N TRP A 584 18.00 -22.03 -20.07
CA TRP A 584 17.45 -21.31 -18.93
C TRP A 584 17.96 -21.87 -17.59
N PRO A 585 18.02 -23.19 -17.36
CA PRO A 585 18.66 -23.72 -16.16
C PRO A 585 20.12 -23.28 -16.02
N GLY A 586 20.88 -23.22 -17.13
CA GLY A 586 22.24 -22.68 -17.14
C GLY A 586 22.34 -21.18 -16.80
N SER A 587 21.21 -20.47 -16.81
CA SER A 587 21.06 -19.06 -16.42
C SER A 587 20.25 -18.89 -15.11
N ASN A 588 20.04 -19.96 -14.34
CA ASN A 588 19.20 -20.00 -13.13
C ASN A 588 17.73 -19.59 -13.35
N ILE A 589 17.17 -19.86 -14.53
CA ILE A 589 15.77 -19.62 -14.87
C ILE A 589 15.06 -20.97 -15.00
N TYR A 590 13.92 -21.12 -14.34
CA TYR A 590 13.16 -22.36 -14.24
C TYR A 590 11.70 -22.06 -14.56
N VAL A 591 11.18 -22.69 -15.62
CA VAL A 591 9.76 -22.59 -15.99
C VAL A 591 9.05 -23.82 -15.45
N THR A 592 7.99 -23.63 -14.66
CA THR A 592 7.30 -24.71 -13.95
C THR A 592 5.79 -24.56 -14.04
N GLU A 593 5.09 -25.69 -14.04
CA GLU A 593 3.64 -25.81 -14.06
C GLU A 593 3.01 -25.58 -12.69
N THR A 594 3.69 -26.03 -11.63
CA THR A 594 3.20 -25.89 -10.27
C THR A 594 4.26 -25.36 -9.33
N TYR A 595 3.83 -24.83 -8.20
CA TYR A 595 4.72 -24.43 -7.11
C TYR A 595 5.36 -25.63 -6.39
N ILE A 596 4.84 -26.85 -6.56
CA ILE A 596 5.49 -28.08 -6.08
C ILE A 596 6.80 -28.29 -6.85
N LYS A 597 6.76 -28.16 -8.18
CA LYS A 597 7.97 -28.24 -9.01
C LYS A 597 8.94 -27.10 -8.73
N SER A 598 8.44 -25.87 -8.54
CA SER A 598 9.29 -24.75 -8.14
C SER A 598 10.00 -25.03 -6.81
N ALA A 599 9.28 -25.58 -5.82
CA ALA A 599 9.85 -25.97 -4.53
C ALA A 599 10.88 -27.11 -4.69
N ALA A 600 10.60 -28.13 -5.50
CA ALA A 600 11.53 -29.23 -5.74
C ALA A 600 12.86 -28.72 -6.33
N ILE A 601 12.78 -27.83 -7.32
CA ILE A 601 13.97 -27.18 -7.90
C ILE A 601 14.66 -26.30 -6.85
N ALA A 602 13.94 -25.48 -6.10
CA ALA A 602 14.53 -24.65 -5.05
C ALA A 602 15.28 -25.49 -3.99
N CYS A 603 14.76 -26.67 -3.66
CA CYS A 603 15.42 -27.64 -2.77
C CYS A 603 16.73 -28.13 -3.40
N THR A 604 16.74 -28.50 -4.68
CA THR A 604 17.97 -28.90 -5.40
C THR A 604 19.04 -27.81 -5.47
N LEU A 605 18.62 -26.55 -5.43
CA LEU A 605 19.51 -25.38 -5.41
C LEU A 605 19.98 -25.00 -4.00
N GLY A 606 19.50 -25.69 -2.96
CA GLY A 606 19.79 -25.36 -1.56
C GLY A 606 19.17 -24.03 -1.12
N LEU A 607 18.08 -23.59 -1.76
CA LEU A 607 17.32 -22.40 -1.38
C LEU A 607 16.29 -22.68 -0.28
N ILE A 608 15.77 -23.90 -0.25
CA ILE A 608 14.86 -24.41 0.78
C ILE A 608 15.31 -25.81 1.22
N THR A 609 14.88 -26.22 2.41
CA THR A 609 15.19 -27.54 2.98
C THR A 609 14.25 -28.63 2.45
N THR A 610 14.59 -29.90 2.69
CA THR A 610 13.70 -31.03 2.35
C THR A 610 12.39 -30.98 3.15
N THR A 611 12.42 -30.49 4.39
CA THR A 611 11.23 -30.29 5.22
C THR A 611 10.29 -29.27 4.59
N GLU A 612 10.84 -28.15 4.12
CA GLU A 612 10.07 -27.09 3.48
C GLU A 612 9.50 -27.50 2.13
N LEU A 613 10.24 -28.31 1.35
CA LEU A 613 9.71 -28.93 0.15
C LEU A 613 8.48 -29.79 0.48
N PHE A 614 8.57 -30.64 1.50
CA PHE A 614 7.46 -31.48 1.94
C PHE A 614 6.25 -30.63 2.38
N GLU A 615 6.46 -29.60 3.20
CA GLU A 615 5.40 -28.70 3.66
C GLU A 615 4.75 -27.89 2.52
N CYS A 616 5.54 -27.41 1.56
CA CYS A 616 5.03 -26.74 0.37
C CYS A 616 4.13 -27.67 -0.44
N ALA A 617 4.57 -28.91 -0.67
CA ALA A 617 3.82 -29.88 -1.45
C ALA A 617 2.53 -30.33 -0.74
N ALA A 618 2.59 -30.59 0.56
CA ALA A 618 1.43 -30.96 1.36
C ALA A 618 0.36 -29.85 1.36
N SER A 619 0.76 -28.60 1.58
CA SER A 619 -0.17 -27.45 1.54
C SER A 619 -0.76 -27.24 0.15
N ALA A 620 0.03 -27.43 -0.91
CA ALA A 620 -0.46 -27.33 -2.27
C ALA A 620 -1.57 -28.36 -2.57
N ILE A 621 -1.45 -29.59 -2.05
CA ILE A 621 -2.48 -30.62 -2.20
C ILE A 621 -3.77 -30.19 -1.48
N ASP A 622 -3.66 -29.78 -0.22
CA ASP A 622 -4.82 -29.36 0.59
C ASP A 622 -5.53 -28.14 -0.02
N GLU A 623 -4.78 -27.13 -0.44
CA GLU A 623 -5.30 -25.92 -1.09
C GLU A 623 -5.96 -26.25 -2.43
N PHE A 624 -5.37 -27.14 -3.22
CA PHE A 624 -5.97 -27.57 -4.49
C PHE A 624 -7.29 -28.30 -4.29
N ASP A 625 -7.38 -29.18 -3.29
CA ASP A 625 -8.61 -29.88 -2.92
C ASP A 625 -9.69 -28.91 -2.42
N GLU A 626 -9.31 -27.90 -1.61
CA GLU A 626 -10.22 -26.85 -1.14
C GLU A 626 -10.78 -26.02 -2.31
N ILE A 627 -9.92 -25.58 -3.22
CA ILE A 627 -10.32 -24.81 -4.41
C ILE A 627 -11.30 -25.63 -5.25
N ARG A 628 -11.03 -26.91 -5.50
CA ARG A 628 -11.97 -27.77 -6.26
C ARG A 628 -13.32 -27.88 -5.56
N CYS A 629 -13.34 -28.04 -4.23
CA CYS A 629 -14.58 -28.06 -3.46
C CYS A 629 -15.40 -26.76 -3.57
N MET A 630 -14.75 -25.61 -3.73
CA MET A 630 -15.43 -24.32 -3.95
C MET A 630 -16.01 -24.18 -5.37
N TYR A 631 -15.47 -24.92 -6.35
CA TYR A 631 -15.84 -24.83 -7.76
C TYR A 631 -16.16 -26.22 -8.36
N PRO A 632 -17.19 -26.93 -7.83
CA PRO A 632 -17.53 -28.28 -8.26
C PRO A 632 -17.99 -28.36 -9.73
N ASP A 633 -18.57 -27.28 -10.25
CA ASP A 633 -19.14 -27.23 -11.60
C ASP A 633 -18.08 -27.24 -12.73
N ARG A 634 -16.80 -27.05 -12.38
CA ARG A 634 -15.70 -27.05 -13.36
C ARG A 634 -15.28 -28.44 -13.82
N GLY A 635 -15.63 -29.51 -13.10
CA GLY A 635 -15.50 -30.91 -13.54
C GLY A 635 -14.21 -31.21 -14.33
N ALA A 636 -14.35 -31.46 -15.64
CA ALA A 636 -13.25 -31.84 -16.53
C ALA A 636 -12.17 -30.75 -16.73
N ASP A 637 -12.48 -29.48 -16.44
CA ASP A 637 -11.52 -28.37 -16.54
C ASP A 637 -10.35 -28.52 -15.57
N TRP A 638 -10.49 -29.33 -14.51
CA TRP A 638 -9.42 -29.62 -13.56
C TRP A 638 -8.41 -30.65 -14.07
N SER A 639 -8.70 -31.34 -15.17
CA SER A 639 -7.93 -32.52 -15.59
C SER A 639 -6.48 -32.24 -16.01
N GLU A 640 -6.17 -31.02 -16.41
CA GLU A 640 -4.79 -30.60 -16.74
C GLU A 640 -4.01 -30.26 -15.46
N ALA A 641 -4.52 -29.35 -14.64
CA ALA A 641 -3.95 -29.03 -13.33
C ALA A 641 -3.78 -30.27 -12.42
N GLU A 642 -4.73 -31.21 -12.45
CA GLU A 642 -4.63 -32.47 -11.70
C GLU A 642 -3.45 -33.34 -12.18
N LYS A 643 -3.21 -33.40 -13.49
CA LYS A 643 -2.07 -34.16 -14.05
C LYS A 643 -0.74 -33.50 -13.73
N ASP A 644 -0.68 -32.17 -13.81
CA ASP A 644 0.53 -31.40 -13.55
C ASP A 644 0.93 -31.56 -12.07
N LEU A 645 -0.02 -31.43 -11.13
CA LEU A 645 0.24 -31.70 -9.71
C LEU A 645 0.68 -33.14 -9.45
N ASP A 646 -0.01 -34.15 -10.01
CA ASP A 646 0.39 -35.56 -9.85
C ASP A 646 1.83 -35.81 -10.30
N TYR A 647 2.20 -35.28 -11.46
CA TYR A 647 3.53 -35.43 -12.03
C TYR A 647 4.59 -34.79 -11.12
N ASP A 648 4.33 -33.57 -10.67
CA ASP A 648 5.25 -32.82 -9.83
C ASP A 648 5.37 -33.39 -8.41
N ILE A 649 4.34 -34.05 -7.88
CA ILE A 649 4.40 -34.80 -6.62
C ILE A 649 5.36 -35.99 -6.72
N VAL A 650 5.31 -36.74 -7.83
CA VAL A 650 6.25 -37.85 -8.07
C VAL A 650 7.68 -37.33 -8.09
N ASP A 651 7.91 -36.26 -8.84
CA ASP A 651 9.22 -35.65 -9.00
C ASP A 651 9.76 -35.06 -7.67
N ALA A 652 8.91 -34.39 -6.88
CA ALA A 652 9.27 -33.91 -5.55
C ALA A 652 9.64 -35.05 -4.59
N ASN A 653 8.93 -36.18 -4.64
CA ASN A 653 9.27 -37.36 -3.85
C ASN A 653 10.61 -37.98 -4.28
N GLU A 654 10.95 -37.95 -5.56
CA GLU A 654 12.27 -38.37 -6.05
C GLU A 654 13.38 -37.45 -5.52
N VAL A 655 13.16 -36.13 -5.53
CA VAL A 655 14.08 -35.15 -4.95
C VAL A 655 14.28 -35.42 -3.45
N LEU A 656 13.19 -35.53 -2.67
CA LEU A 656 13.26 -35.84 -1.24
C LEU A 656 14.06 -37.11 -0.96
N LYS A 657 13.78 -38.18 -1.71
CA LYS A 657 14.51 -39.44 -1.58
C LYS A 657 15.99 -39.31 -1.93
N SER A 658 16.31 -38.57 -2.98
CA SER A 658 17.70 -38.33 -3.41
C SER A 658 18.51 -37.54 -2.38
N MET A 659 17.85 -36.70 -1.59
CA MET A 659 18.44 -35.89 -0.52
C MET A 659 18.42 -36.57 0.85
N GLY A 660 17.99 -37.83 0.94
CA GLY A 660 18.01 -38.60 2.18
C GLY A 660 16.87 -38.28 3.16
N TRP A 661 15.73 -37.80 2.67
CA TRP A 661 14.53 -37.63 3.49
C TRP A 661 14.04 -38.97 4.06
N GLU A 662 13.93 -39.04 5.39
CA GLU A 662 13.43 -40.22 6.12
C GLU A 662 11.96 -40.10 6.57
N GLY A 663 11.32 -38.97 6.29
CA GLY A 663 9.93 -38.70 6.66
C GLY A 663 8.90 -39.38 5.75
N GLU A 664 7.65 -38.95 5.89
CA GLU A 664 6.57 -39.45 5.04
C GLU A 664 6.74 -39.02 3.58
N VAL A 665 6.19 -39.82 2.67
CA VAL A 665 6.13 -39.51 1.23
C VAL A 665 4.98 -38.52 1.03
N ILE A 666 5.15 -37.53 0.15
CA ILE A 666 4.10 -36.59 -0.22
C ILE A 666 2.92 -37.40 -0.78
N GLY A 667 1.73 -37.19 -0.21
CA GLY A 667 0.51 -37.90 -0.59
C GLY A 667 0.06 -37.60 -2.03
N ALA A 668 -0.80 -38.45 -2.58
CA ALA A 668 -1.44 -38.18 -3.87
C ALA A 668 -2.65 -37.24 -3.67
N ILE A 669 -2.93 -36.41 -4.68
CA ILE A 669 -4.14 -35.58 -4.70
C ILE A 669 -5.41 -36.45 -4.74
N THR A 670 -6.48 -35.96 -4.12
CA THR A 670 -7.79 -36.62 -4.23
C THR A 670 -8.28 -36.54 -5.67
N LYS A 671 -8.60 -37.66 -6.32
CA LYS A 671 -9.11 -37.63 -7.71
C LYS A 671 -10.44 -36.89 -7.80
N THR A 672 -10.62 -36.07 -8.84
CA THR A 672 -11.85 -35.28 -9.05
C THR A 672 -13.11 -36.17 -9.04
N THR A 673 -13.01 -37.37 -9.62
CA THR A 673 -14.09 -38.38 -9.57
C THR A 673 -14.41 -38.82 -8.15
N VAL A 674 -13.41 -39.05 -7.31
CA VAL A 674 -13.62 -39.45 -5.91
C VAL A 674 -14.21 -38.30 -5.07
N LEU A 675 -13.71 -37.08 -5.29
CA LEU A 675 -14.11 -35.88 -4.56
C LEU A 675 -15.60 -35.54 -4.75
N PHE A 676 -16.15 -35.75 -5.97
CA PHE A 676 -17.52 -35.38 -6.30
C PHE A 676 -18.48 -36.56 -6.49
N ASP A 677 -18.01 -37.74 -6.90
CA ASP A 677 -18.87 -38.91 -7.14
C ASP A 677 -19.03 -39.82 -5.91
N GLY A 678 -18.22 -39.63 -4.85
CA GLY A 678 -18.22 -40.39 -3.60
C GLY A 678 -19.52 -40.34 -2.76
N LYS A 679 -20.63 -39.85 -3.32
CA LYS A 679 -21.98 -39.84 -2.72
C LYS A 679 -23.09 -40.40 -3.59
N ARG A 680 -22.81 -41.02 -4.74
CA ARG A 680 -23.87 -41.65 -5.58
C ARG A 680 -24.06 -43.14 -5.39
N GLU A 681 -23.20 -43.80 -4.62
CA GLU A 681 -23.35 -45.22 -4.28
C GLU A 681 -23.53 -45.40 -2.78
N GLU A 682 -24.66 -44.94 -2.23
CA GLU A 682 -25.43 -45.61 -1.18
C GLU A 682 -26.66 -44.74 -0.82
N GLU A 683 -27.79 -45.42 -0.61
CA GLU A 683 -29.12 -44.90 -0.22
C GLU A 683 -30.04 -44.39 -1.35
N GLY A 684 -30.63 -45.36 -2.04
CA GLY A 684 -32.02 -45.22 -2.43
C GLY A 684 -32.89 -45.01 -1.18
N GLY A 685 -33.46 -43.82 -1.06
CA GLY A 685 -34.64 -43.55 -0.22
C GLY A 685 -34.37 -42.79 1.08
N GLY A 686 -34.58 -41.46 1.05
CA GLY A 686 -34.78 -40.66 2.25
C GLY A 686 -34.07 -39.32 2.21
N GLY A 687 -34.82 -38.22 2.16
CA GLY A 687 -34.25 -36.87 2.18
C GLY A 687 -33.38 -36.63 3.42
N GLY A 688 -32.14 -36.21 3.21
CA GLY A 688 -31.16 -36.02 4.27
C GLY A 688 -30.13 -34.94 3.92
N ARG A 689 -30.15 -33.88 4.73
CA ARG A 689 -29.27 -32.71 4.79
C ARG A 689 -27.78 -33.04 4.59
N VAL A 690 -27.10 -32.27 3.75
CA VAL A 690 -25.63 -32.30 3.56
C VAL A 690 -24.91 -32.20 4.91
N ARG A 691 -24.16 -33.25 5.28
CA ARG A 691 -23.22 -33.22 6.42
C ARG A 691 -22.10 -32.24 6.13
N ARG A 692 -22.03 -31.18 6.93
CA ARG A 692 -20.87 -30.29 7.09
C ARG A 692 -19.74 -31.13 7.70
N ILE A 693 -18.60 -31.25 7.01
CA ILE A 693 -17.39 -31.86 7.56
C ILE A 693 -16.94 -30.96 8.71
N SER A 694 -16.93 -31.52 9.93
CA SER A 694 -16.39 -30.86 11.10
C SER A 694 -14.88 -30.99 11.10
N LEU A 695 -14.17 -29.88 10.97
CA LEU A 695 -12.75 -29.75 11.29
C LEU A 695 -12.56 -30.16 12.76
N SER A 696 -11.92 -31.31 12.98
CA SER A 696 -11.37 -31.67 14.28
C SER A 696 -9.92 -31.22 14.32
N SER A 697 -9.65 -30.12 15.02
CA SER A 697 -8.30 -29.77 15.46
C SER A 697 -7.84 -30.80 16.50
N SER A 698 -6.88 -31.64 16.14
CA SER A 698 -6.18 -32.50 17.09
C SER A 698 -4.95 -31.78 17.64
N THR A 699 -5.15 -30.92 18.64
CA THR A 699 -4.08 -30.59 19.58
C THR A 699 -4.20 -31.58 20.74
N LYS A 700 -3.25 -32.52 20.81
CA LYS A 700 -3.11 -33.40 21.98
C LYS A 700 -2.40 -32.65 23.08
N ASP A 701 -3.09 -32.57 24.21
CA ASP A 701 -2.60 -32.13 25.51
C ASP A 701 -1.39 -32.94 25.99
N GLY A 702 -0.48 -32.22 26.62
CA GLY A 702 0.47 -32.75 27.58
C GLY A 702 0.88 -31.66 28.56
N LEU A 703 0.14 -31.52 29.67
CA LEU A 703 0.67 -31.15 31.00
C LEU A 703 -0.49 -31.06 32.01
N GLY A 704 -0.52 -32.02 32.94
CA GLY A 704 -1.38 -31.98 34.12
C GLY A 704 -0.79 -31.13 35.23
N GLY A 705 -1.66 -30.51 36.04
CA GLY A 705 -1.26 -29.85 37.28
C GLY A 705 -2.25 -28.79 37.72
N GLY A 706 -3.34 -29.20 38.36
CA GLY A 706 -4.43 -28.30 38.76
C GLY A 706 -4.09 -27.32 39.89
N THR A 707 -4.88 -26.26 39.98
CA THR A 707 -5.31 -25.69 41.26
C THR A 707 -6.59 -24.86 41.10
N LYS A 708 -7.46 -25.01 42.09
CA LYS A 708 -8.81 -24.43 42.24
C LYS A 708 -8.78 -22.92 42.51
N ARG A 709 -9.90 -22.25 42.18
CA ARG A 709 -10.48 -20.96 42.69
C ARG A 709 -10.55 -19.89 41.60
N ASN A 710 -11.53 -19.00 41.50
CA ASN A 710 -12.82 -18.81 42.18
C ASN A 710 -13.73 -18.10 41.18
N ARG A 711 -15.00 -18.50 41.13
CA ARG A 711 -16.02 -17.91 40.28
C ARG A 711 -16.68 -16.78 41.06
N THR A 712 -16.53 -15.53 40.62
CA THR A 712 -17.36 -14.41 41.07
C THR A 712 -17.83 -13.61 39.86
N SER A 713 -19.15 -13.52 39.78
CA SER A 713 -19.99 -12.84 38.81
C SER A 713 -19.87 -11.32 38.83
N LEU A 714 -20.05 -10.68 37.67
CA LEU A 714 -20.72 -9.38 37.43
C LEU A 714 -20.90 -9.28 35.90
N LYS A 715 -22.09 -9.57 35.33
CA LYS A 715 -23.18 -8.63 34.99
C LYS A 715 -22.70 -7.31 34.36
N GLU A 716 -22.90 -7.17 33.04
CA GLU A 716 -23.40 -5.96 32.34
C GLU A 716 -23.72 -6.36 30.87
N VAL A 717 -24.99 -6.26 30.44
CA VAL A 717 -25.70 -5.13 29.80
C VAL A 717 -25.74 -5.28 28.27
N SER A 718 -26.92 -5.75 27.85
CA SER A 718 -27.69 -5.47 26.63
C SER A 718 -27.02 -4.89 25.37
N SER A 719 -27.11 -5.71 24.32
CA SER A 719 -27.72 -5.42 23.02
C SER A 719 -27.31 -4.17 22.23
N THR A 720 -26.60 -4.43 21.13
CA THR A 720 -26.86 -3.76 19.86
C THR A 720 -26.79 -4.81 18.74
N LYS A 721 -27.93 -5.04 18.10
CA LYS A 721 -28.09 -5.87 16.91
C LYS A 721 -27.25 -5.27 15.77
N ALA A 722 -26.22 -5.98 15.33
CA ALA A 722 -25.63 -5.78 14.01
C ALA A 722 -26.26 -6.82 13.06
N THR A 723 -27.24 -6.39 12.28
CA THR A 723 -27.70 -7.13 11.10
C THR A 723 -26.63 -7.01 10.03
N GLY A 724 -25.71 -7.97 9.98
CA GLY A 724 -24.75 -8.13 8.90
C GLY A 724 -25.46 -8.68 7.66
N ASN A 725 -25.61 -7.83 6.65
CA ASN A 725 -26.10 -8.19 5.33
C ASN A 725 -24.94 -8.89 4.58
N PHE A 726 -25.09 -10.18 4.29
CA PHE A 726 -24.02 -11.10 3.90
C PHE A 726 -23.85 -11.28 2.37
N ASP A 727 -24.39 -10.38 1.55
CA ASP A 727 -24.59 -10.66 0.11
C ASP A 727 -23.78 -9.79 -0.87
N ASN A 728 -22.58 -9.29 -0.55
CA ASN A 728 -21.78 -8.56 -1.55
C ASN A 728 -20.26 -8.77 -1.42
N ILE A 729 -19.82 -10.03 -1.42
CA ILE A 729 -18.45 -10.39 -1.81
C ILE A 729 -18.53 -11.68 -2.66
N ILE A 730 -18.78 -11.53 -3.95
CA ILE A 730 -18.35 -12.43 -5.04
C ILE A 730 -17.98 -11.55 -6.24
#